data_AF-A0A1F8U5S3-F1
#
_entry.id   AF-A0A1F8U5S3-F1
#
_cell.length_a   1.000
_cell.length_b   1.000
_cell.length_c   1.000
_cell.angle_alpha   90.00
_cell.angle_beta   90.00
_cell.angle_gamma   90.00
#
_symmetry.space_group_name_H-M   'P 1'
#
loop_
_entity.id
_entity.type
_entity.pdbx_description
1 polymer ?
#
loop_
_entity_poly.entity_id
_entity_poly.type
_entity_poly.pdbx_seq_one_letter_code
_entity_poly.pdbx_strand_id
1 'polypeptide(L)'
;MCDINIITTSSDFYSQLPATSIYPAFVDNMPYQAWTMEGSTDYYQLVATGGKEPYTWFLVSGSLPAGLSLCSNGRISGVPLEEGKYDFKVKAVDIHGMMCEKVLSMEAYPYRSKWFKDARFGFFIQWGPFCHPAVKKREEIRDFEARMNKFNAEEWAQEIKDRGGRVLNFTVMGGDTIRLWPSVTPSRDELKIGRDIVGELINACHARNIKFVAYLPGHGGWNGLFDVSAIDGTSATLHLGLINELIEKGTDGIWIDSGGSIGRKDWFDWDRVVPLVRSKNPFATIESNPAPGSCGKILQYPNTDIVTYEGIVSDTDEFLTVCIPNTTEKKMAIDVANMLEYNWAWLSDSPRSIKSARSIIKNIQGNWYNGGTFMFNITPHTNGTFIADEEKVVVNEVTDWVKANLEWCDTPIASLDDNIEYTSQQVVELFAETNASTYYTTDGSLPTTRSNLYIEPITINTSTRLRAVAVKNGKGNSGILDKSYIIILSNNNSRSLLKKYVSLVDKKHEDTSLYTGMKISVGKDPIRIDSVGRCYMDGNISAHTIKIVRLSDLYPVLVTKIEMDKGKIENDGYKYKRVAPVVLDAYTHYYILSTEDSRDYSLNINLSSAETSSAVRILRPVWTDISGTVYHIDKNNDLYGNLINFKYEIIGESEKTKNLARGKEAFLQDNEGNMVNASCGINVAENALDGKLGTMAVAGDEKWAWTLHVDLGDIMASINKVVVKFAEDLYPTEYMIMMSSDEDNWIIADTTNNCNGGSRTSIFKPLNVRFVRIRSLKPDGPNQTGGQMAIVELEVYAQ
;
A
#
# COMPACT_ATOMS: atom_id res chain seq x y z
N MET A 1 52.27 3.58 -6.41
CA MET A 1 51.14 2.63 -6.44
C MET A 1 50.02 3.32 -5.69
N CYS A 2 48.96 3.73 -6.40
CA CYS A 2 47.76 4.28 -5.75
C CYS A 2 46.80 3.11 -5.59
N ASP A 3 46.80 2.50 -4.41
CA ASP A 3 45.93 1.36 -4.09
C ASP A 3 44.47 1.80 -4.17
N ILE A 4 43.63 0.97 -4.81
CA ILE A 4 42.18 1.15 -4.84
C ILE A 4 41.58 0.71 -3.48
N ASN A 5 40.62 1.46 -2.95
CA ASN A 5 39.98 1.19 -1.66
C ASN A 5 38.46 1.45 -1.70
N ILE A 6 37.65 0.50 -1.20
CA ILE A 6 36.20 0.60 -1.13
C ILE A 6 35.77 1.33 0.15
N ILE A 7 34.99 2.40 -0.01
CA ILE A 7 34.40 3.17 1.09
C ILE A 7 32.89 3.01 1.11
N THR A 8 32.29 3.16 2.30
CA THR A 8 30.85 3.29 2.47
C THR A 8 30.57 4.70 2.97
N THR A 9 29.72 5.44 2.25
CA THR A 9 29.19 6.72 2.72
C THR A 9 27.82 6.43 3.28
N SER A 10 27.67 6.62 4.57
CA SER A 10 26.38 6.46 5.24
C SER A 10 26.13 7.70 6.09
N SER A 11 24.87 8.05 6.28
CA SER A 11 24.42 9.28 6.93
C SER A 11 24.84 9.37 8.42
N ASP A 12 24.65 10.53 9.06
CA ASP A 12 25.21 10.87 10.38
C ASP A 12 24.97 9.84 11.50
N PHE A 13 23.79 9.21 11.59
CA PHE A 13 23.58 8.13 12.58
C PHE A 13 24.19 6.81 12.14
N TYR A 14 24.13 6.52 10.84
CA TYR A 14 24.75 5.35 10.25
C TYR A 14 26.29 5.39 10.33
N SER A 15 26.87 6.58 10.47
CA SER A 15 28.29 6.74 10.80
C SER A 15 28.69 6.10 12.14
N GLN A 16 27.71 5.82 13.02
CA GLN A 16 27.91 5.10 14.28
C GLN A 16 27.87 3.57 14.11
N LEU A 17 27.34 3.06 12.99
CA LEU A 17 27.39 1.64 12.64
C LEU A 17 28.77 1.27 12.09
N PRO A 18 29.13 -0.03 12.03
CA PRO A 18 30.43 -0.44 11.48
C PRO A 18 30.66 0.11 10.07
N ALA A 19 31.90 0.49 9.75
CA ALA A 19 32.30 1.05 8.44
C ALA A 19 32.16 0.06 7.24
N THR A 20 31.53 -1.09 7.47
CA THR A 20 31.16 -2.10 6.47
C THR A 20 29.65 -2.15 6.24
N SER A 21 28.85 -1.47 7.06
CA SER A 21 27.40 -1.44 6.94
C SER A 21 26.97 -0.49 5.82
N ILE A 22 25.98 -0.93 5.04
CA ILE A 22 25.30 -0.09 4.06
C ILE A 22 23.90 0.28 4.56
N TYR A 23 23.36 1.37 4.02
CA TYR A 23 22.04 1.90 4.41
C TYR A 23 20.96 0.80 4.33
N PRO A 24 20.05 0.67 5.31
CA PRO A 24 19.23 -0.51 5.47
C PRO A 24 18.13 -0.56 4.42
N ALA A 25 17.75 -1.77 4.02
CA ALA A 25 16.57 -2.01 3.21
C ALA A 25 15.35 -2.25 4.10
N PHE A 26 14.16 -1.97 3.58
CA PHE A 26 12.89 -2.21 4.29
C PHE A 26 11.99 -3.06 3.39
N VAL A 27 11.47 -4.17 3.91
CA VAL A 27 10.56 -5.08 3.19
C VAL A 27 9.15 -4.54 3.22
N ASP A 28 8.96 -3.39 2.57
CA ASP A 28 7.73 -2.62 2.53
C ASP A 28 7.03 -2.64 1.17
N ASN A 29 7.47 -3.51 0.25
CA ASN A 29 7.03 -3.61 -1.14
C ASN A 29 7.36 -2.37 -2.01
N MET A 30 8.27 -1.49 -1.57
CA MET A 30 8.76 -0.38 -2.38
C MET A 30 10.15 -0.68 -2.95
N PRO A 31 10.55 0.00 -4.05
CA PRO A 31 11.95 0.05 -4.44
C PRO A 31 12.81 0.51 -3.26
N TYR A 32 13.98 -0.11 -3.11
CA TYR A 32 14.96 0.25 -2.11
C TYR A 32 15.28 1.75 -2.19
N GLN A 33 15.23 2.45 -1.05
CA GLN A 33 15.55 3.88 -0.98
C GLN A 33 16.73 4.11 -0.04
N ALA A 34 17.85 4.59 -0.58
CA ALA A 34 18.94 5.13 0.22
C ALA A 34 18.75 6.64 0.40
N TRP A 35 19.05 7.16 1.60
CA TRP A 35 18.80 8.55 1.93
C TRP A 35 20.06 9.30 2.35
N THR A 36 20.15 10.54 1.89
CA THR A 36 21.11 11.55 2.36
C THR A 36 20.34 12.80 2.77
N MET A 37 21.04 13.85 3.22
CA MET A 37 20.42 15.16 3.44
C MET A 37 19.90 15.82 2.14
N GLU A 38 20.36 15.37 0.98
CA GLU A 38 19.94 15.91 -0.33
C GLU A 38 18.67 15.23 -0.87
N GLY A 39 18.26 14.10 -0.30
CA GLY A 39 17.10 13.34 -0.80
C GLY A 39 17.30 11.83 -0.80
N SER A 40 16.34 11.14 -1.41
CA SER A 40 16.38 9.70 -1.63
C SER A 40 16.88 9.34 -3.01
N THR A 41 17.52 8.18 -3.14
CA THR A 41 17.81 7.50 -4.40
C THR A 41 17.23 6.09 -4.36
N ASP A 42 16.74 5.57 -5.50
CA ASP A 42 16.20 4.20 -5.60
C ASP A 42 17.31 3.11 -5.66
N TYR A 43 18.51 3.47 -5.25
CA TYR A 43 19.71 2.63 -5.21
C TYR A 43 20.70 3.12 -4.15
N TYR A 44 21.58 2.22 -3.72
CA TYR A 44 22.80 2.56 -2.98
C TYR A 44 23.99 2.52 -3.93
N GLN A 45 24.80 3.57 -3.95
CA GLN A 45 26.01 3.62 -4.77
C GLN A 45 27.21 3.12 -3.96
N LEU A 46 27.83 2.03 -4.40
CA LEU A 46 29.16 1.67 -3.90
C LEU A 46 30.21 2.64 -4.44
N VAL A 47 31.15 3.03 -3.59
CA VAL A 47 32.20 4.00 -3.92
C VAL A 47 33.57 3.38 -3.66
N ALA A 48 34.50 3.64 -4.57
CA ALA A 48 35.91 3.32 -4.41
C ALA A 48 36.76 4.57 -4.64
N THR A 49 37.94 4.59 -4.01
CA THR A 49 38.95 5.65 -4.13
C THR A 49 40.27 5.05 -4.57
N GLY A 50 41.17 5.84 -5.18
CA GLY A 50 42.44 5.34 -5.73
C GLY A 50 42.27 4.66 -7.09
N GLY A 51 43.37 4.29 -7.75
CA GLY A 51 43.31 3.80 -9.14
C GLY A 51 42.74 4.79 -10.16
N LYS A 52 42.21 4.28 -11.28
CA LYS A 52 41.66 5.08 -12.38
C LYS A 52 40.24 4.66 -12.78
N GLU A 53 39.29 5.56 -12.58
CA GLU A 53 37.89 5.43 -12.98
C GLU A 53 37.68 5.24 -14.51
N PRO A 54 36.55 4.64 -14.92
CA PRO A 54 35.47 4.06 -14.09
C PRO A 54 35.83 2.73 -13.41
N TYR A 55 35.12 2.42 -12.31
CA TYR A 55 35.23 1.13 -11.63
C TYR A 55 34.15 0.16 -12.08
N THR A 56 34.51 -1.12 -12.24
CA THR A 56 33.59 -2.24 -12.48
C THR A 56 33.46 -3.07 -11.21
N TRP A 57 32.23 -3.38 -10.82
CA TRP A 57 31.89 -4.04 -9.57
C TRP A 57 31.40 -5.47 -9.77
N PHE A 58 31.77 -6.34 -8.84
CA PHE A 58 31.39 -7.76 -8.83
C PHE A 58 31.00 -8.20 -7.43
N LEU A 59 29.96 -9.04 -7.34
CA LEU A 59 29.67 -9.83 -6.15
C LEU A 59 30.56 -11.08 -6.18
N VAL A 60 31.44 -11.23 -5.20
CA VAL A 60 32.42 -12.34 -5.13
C VAL A 60 31.86 -13.52 -4.34
N SER A 61 31.20 -13.25 -3.22
CA SER A 61 30.61 -14.26 -2.34
C SER A 61 29.52 -13.65 -1.44
N GLY A 62 28.68 -14.50 -0.85
CA GLY A 62 27.50 -14.05 -0.10
C GLY A 62 26.35 -13.68 -1.04
N SER A 63 25.31 -13.07 -0.50
CA SER A 63 24.14 -12.63 -1.27
C SER A 63 23.63 -11.30 -0.74
N LEU A 64 22.93 -10.56 -1.60
CA LEU A 64 22.08 -9.45 -1.19
C LEU A 64 20.71 -10.00 -0.70
N PRO A 65 19.89 -9.18 -0.02
CA PRO A 65 18.49 -9.51 0.19
C PRO A 65 17.79 -9.91 -1.11
N ALA A 66 16.87 -10.88 -1.03
CA ALA A 66 16.09 -11.31 -2.19
C ALA A 66 15.39 -10.10 -2.85
N GLY A 67 15.47 -10.01 -4.18
CA GLY A 67 14.92 -8.90 -4.97
C GLY A 67 15.82 -7.67 -5.12
N LEU A 68 16.97 -7.63 -4.44
CA LEU A 68 18.05 -6.65 -4.71
C LEU A 68 19.14 -7.25 -5.59
N SER A 69 19.78 -6.39 -6.39
CA SER A 69 20.87 -6.78 -7.29
C SER A 69 21.99 -5.75 -7.31
N LEU A 70 23.22 -6.21 -7.54
CA LEU A 70 24.41 -5.36 -7.76
C LEU A 70 24.68 -5.23 -9.26
N CYS A 71 24.62 -4.01 -9.77
CA CYS A 71 25.01 -3.67 -11.13
C CYS A 71 26.53 -3.52 -11.27
N SER A 72 27.05 -3.69 -12.48
CA SER A 72 28.49 -3.57 -12.78
C SER A 72 29.06 -2.17 -12.52
N ASN A 73 28.22 -1.14 -12.45
CA ASN A 73 28.58 0.24 -12.07
C ASN A 73 28.55 0.49 -10.55
N GLY A 74 28.29 -0.54 -9.73
CA GLY A 74 28.29 -0.44 -8.27
C GLY A 74 26.96 -0.05 -7.65
N ARG A 75 25.88 0.06 -8.43
CA ARG A 75 24.54 0.33 -7.88
C ARG A 75 23.93 -0.93 -7.29
N ILE A 76 23.43 -0.83 -6.06
CA ILE A 76 22.57 -1.84 -5.43
C ILE A 76 21.13 -1.31 -5.49
N SER A 77 20.24 -2.00 -6.18
CA SER A 77 18.85 -1.57 -6.41
C SER A 77 17.89 -2.75 -6.56
N GLY A 78 16.60 -2.49 -6.41
CA GLY A 78 15.52 -3.48 -6.56
C GLY A 78 14.45 -3.31 -5.50
N VAL A 79 13.62 -4.33 -5.30
CA VAL A 79 12.58 -4.37 -4.24
C VAL A 79 12.97 -5.48 -3.26
N PRO A 80 13.29 -5.18 -2.00
CA PRO A 80 13.64 -6.21 -1.02
C PRO A 80 12.40 -7.05 -0.66
N LEU A 81 12.54 -8.37 -0.71
CA LEU A 81 11.43 -9.32 -0.52
C LEU A 81 11.50 -10.08 0.80
N GLU A 82 12.70 -10.22 1.37
CA GLU A 82 12.96 -11.01 2.56
C GLU A 82 13.75 -10.22 3.60
N GLU A 83 13.34 -10.35 4.85
CA GLU A 83 14.00 -9.75 6.00
C GLU A 83 15.24 -10.56 6.36
N GLY A 84 16.28 -9.90 6.89
CA GLY A 84 17.46 -10.59 7.39
C GLY A 84 18.72 -9.75 7.31
N LYS A 85 19.78 -10.32 7.89
CA LYS A 85 21.15 -9.77 7.79
C LYS A 85 21.93 -10.52 6.72
N TYR A 86 22.53 -9.77 5.82
CA TYR A 86 23.22 -10.26 4.64
C TYR A 86 24.64 -9.73 4.61
N ASP A 87 25.61 -10.61 4.83
CA ASP A 87 27.03 -10.31 4.67
C ASP A 87 27.49 -10.78 3.29
N PHE A 88 28.13 -9.88 2.54
CA PHE A 88 28.55 -10.16 1.17
C PHE A 88 29.89 -9.49 0.85
N LYS A 89 30.64 -10.10 -0.07
CA LYS A 89 31.95 -9.59 -0.50
C LYS A 89 31.83 -9.00 -1.90
N VAL A 90 32.24 -7.75 -2.03
CA VAL A 90 32.32 -7.05 -3.32
C VAL A 90 33.76 -6.87 -3.77
N LYS A 91 33.97 -6.84 -5.09
CA LYS A 91 35.23 -6.48 -5.74
C LYS A 91 35.03 -5.28 -6.64
N ALA A 92 35.89 -4.28 -6.52
CA ALA A 92 36.00 -3.17 -7.47
C ALA A 92 37.25 -3.36 -8.33
N VAL A 93 37.13 -3.13 -9.64
CA VAL A 93 38.22 -3.21 -10.63
C VAL A 93 38.27 -1.91 -11.43
N ASP A 94 39.42 -1.26 -11.49
CA ASP A 94 39.63 -0.03 -12.27
C ASP A 94 39.94 -0.31 -13.76
N ILE A 95 40.08 0.73 -14.59
CA ILE A 95 40.34 0.54 -16.04
C ILE A 95 41.68 -0.10 -16.38
N HIS A 96 42.63 -0.12 -15.44
CA HIS A 96 43.94 -0.74 -15.62
C HIS A 96 44.01 -2.13 -14.97
N GLY A 97 42.89 -2.65 -14.48
CA GLY A 97 42.79 -3.96 -13.84
C GLY A 97 43.27 -3.99 -12.38
N MET A 98 43.52 -2.84 -11.76
CA MET A 98 43.78 -2.80 -10.31
C MET A 98 42.48 -3.10 -9.57
N MET A 99 42.56 -3.91 -8.52
CA MET A 99 41.39 -4.40 -7.81
C MET A 99 41.52 -4.34 -6.30
N CYS A 100 40.39 -4.22 -5.62
CA CYS A 100 40.26 -4.45 -4.18
C CYS A 100 38.96 -5.20 -3.88
N GLU A 101 38.96 -5.93 -2.77
CA GLU A 101 37.78 -6.62 -2.25
C GLU A 101 37.44 -6.12 -0.85
N LYS A 102 36.15 -6.05 -0.52
CA LYS A 102 35.69 -5.68 0.82
C LYS A 102 34.43 -6.47 1.19
N VAL A 103 34.37 -6.92 2.45
CA VAL A 103 33.15 -7.49 3.03
C VAL A 103 32.28 -6.34 3.52
N LEU A 104 31.02 -6.34 3.09
CA LEU A 104 29.99 -5.39 3.46
C LEU A 104 28.82 -6.14 4.11
N SER A 105 28.02 -5.42 4.89
CA SER A 105 26.83 -5.95 5.56
C SER A 105 25.62 -5.08 5.23
N MET A 106 24.53 -5.72 4.83
CA MET A 106 23.23 -5.09 4.62
C MET A 106 22.19 -5.78 5.49
N GLU A 107 21.29 -5.01 6.09
CA GLU A 107 20.15 -5.56 6.79
C GLU A 107 18.86 -5.13 6.09
N ALA A 108 18.03 -6.11 5.76
CA ALA A 108 16.67 -5.93 5.31
C ALA A 108 15.75 -6.05 6.53
N TYR A 109 15.23 -4.92 6.98
CA TYR A 109 14.29 -4.86 8.09
C TYR A 109 12.86 -5.08 7.61
N PRO A 110 11.93 -5.47 8.49
CA PRO A 110 10.52 -5.27 8.21
C PRO A 110 10.21 -3.81 7.85
N TYR A 111 9.08 -3.56 7.19
CA TYR A 111 8.64 -2.18 6.90
C TYR A 111 8.66 -1.29 8.15
N ARG A 112 9.08 -0.03 8.01
CA ARG A 112 9.46 0.85 9.13
C ARG A 112 8.48 0.89 10.29
N SER A 113 7.18 0.98 9.99
CA SER A 113 6.13 1.09 10.99
C SER A 113 5.59 -0.26 11.48
N LYS A 114 6.24 -1.38 11.17
CA LYS A 114 5.84 -2.69 11.70
C LYS A 114 5.77 -2.66 13.23
N TRP A 115 6.73 -2.01 13.89
CA TRP A 115 6.72 -1.89 15.35
C TRP A 115 5.44 -1.24 15.88
N PHE A 116 4.89 -0.26 15.15
CA PHE A 116 3.66 0.44 15.54
C PHE A 116 2.46 -0.50 15.40
N LYS A 117 2.34 -1.20 14.26
CA LYS A 117 1.31 -2.23 14.06
C LYS A 117 1.37 -3.32 15.14
N ASP A 118 2.57 -3.78 15.50
CA ASP A 118 2.78 -4.81 16.52
C ASP A 118 2.46 -4.29 17.94
N ALA A 119 2.45 -2.97 18.11
CA ALA A 119 2.13 -2.34 19.39
C ALA A 119 0.64 -2.50 19.73
N ARG A 120 -0.25 -2.38 18.74
CA ARG A 120 -1.73 -2.49 18.80
C ARG A 120 -2.45 -1.50 19.73
N PHE A 121 -1.82 -1.10 20.81
CA PHE A 121 -2.38 -0.24 21.83
C PHE A 121 -1.33 0.73 22.35
N GLY A 122 -1.69 1.99 22.38
CA GLY A 122 -0.91 3.05 22.97
C GLY A 122 -1.79 4.13 23.56
N PHE A 123 -1.15 5.14 24.12
CA PHE A 123 -1.83 6.33 24.63
C PHE A 123 -1.51 7.51 23.74
N PHE A 124 -2.54 8.29 23.41
CA PHE A 124 -2.35 9.60 22.79
C PHE A 124 -2.65 10.69 23.81
N ILE A 125 -1.65 11.48 24.18
CA ILE A 125 -1.77 12.46 25.27
C ILE A 125 -1.55 13.87 24.71
N GLN A 126 -2.61 14.66 24.72
CA GLN A 126 -2.52 16.10 24.52
C GLN A 126 -2.51 16.79 25.89
N TRP A 127 -1.31 17.19 26.31
CA TRP A 127 -1.09 17.84 27.59
C TRP A 127 -0.03 18.92 27.48
N GLY A 128 -0.31 20.11 28.03
CA GLY A 128 0.60 21.24 27.95
C GLY A 128 -0.03 22.53 28.48
N PRO A 129 0.62 23.67 28.25
CA PRO A 129 0.14 24.98 28.73
C PRO A 129 -1.21 25.41 28.15
N PHE A 130 -1.66 24.80 27.05
CA PHE A 130 -2.99 24.97 26.45
C PHE A 130 -4.11 24.30 27.27
N CYS A 131 -3.79 23.34 28.15
CA CYS A 131 -4.78 22.72 29.04
C CYS A 131 -5.24 23.71 30.12
N HIS A 132 -6.47 23.56 30.61
CA HIS A 132 -7.04 24.52 31.54
C HIS A 132 -6.50 24.43 32.98
N PRO A 133 -6.14 25.58 33.60
CA PRO A 133 -6.19 26.95 33.05
C PRO A 133 -5.07 27.21 32.02
N ALA A 134 -5.46 27.65 30.82
CA ALA A 134 -4.56 27.86 29.69
C ALA A 134 -3.66 29.09 29.88
N VAL A 135 -2.41 28.97 29.43
CA VAL A 135 -1.46 30.08 29.32
C VAL A 135 -1.88 31.01 28.19
N LYS A 136 -2.02 32.30 28.50
CA LYS A 136 -2.40 33.36 27.56
C LYS A 136 -1.29 34.36 27.29
N LYS A 137 -0.26 34.39 28.15
CA LYS A 137 0.89 35.28 28.03
C LYS A 137 2.19 34.57 28.38
N ARG A 138 3.31 35.06 27.83
CA ARG A 138 4.64 34.45 28.02
C ARG A 138 5.04 34.35 29.49
N GLU A 139 4.72 35.36 30.30
CA GLU A 139 5.03 35.37 31.73
C GLU A 139 4.31 34.28 32.53
N GLU A 140 3.15 33.80 32.04
CA GLU A 140 2.34 32.76 32.69
C GLU A 140 2.87 31.34 32.44
N ILE A 141 3.88 31.16 31.58
CA ILE A 141 4.56 29.86 31.37
C ILE A 141 5.12 29.35 32.71
N ARG A 142 5.67 30.23 33.54
CA ARG A 142 6.16 29.86 34.88
C ARG A 142 5.05 29.39 35.82
N ASP A 143 3.84 29.91 35.63
CA ASP A 143 2.69 29.45 36.41
C ASP A 143 2.29 28.04 35.99
N PHE A 144 2.38 27.70 34.70
CA PHE A 144 2.20 26.32 34.24
C PHE A 144 3.28 25.40 34.84
N GLU A 145 4.55 25.80 34.79
CA GLU A 145 5.64 25.05 35.42
C GLU A 145 5.42 24.81 36.92
N ALA A 146 4.94 25.82 37.65
CA ALA A 146 4.61 25.69 39.05
C ALA A 146 3.40 24.78 39.32
N ARG A 147 2.43 24.72 38.39
CA ARG A 147 1.24 23.86 38.51
C ARG A 147 1.57 22.37 38.34
N MET A 148 2.56 22.01 37.53
CA MET A 148 2.97 20.62 37.21
C MET A 148 3.63 19.86 38.39
N ASN A 149 3.12 20.06 39.61
CA ASN A 149 3.70 19.54 40.85
C ASN A 149 3.52 18.02 41.07
N LYS A 150 2.71 17.35 40.25
CA LYS A 150 2.51 15.89 40.25
C LYS A 150 3.11 15.20 39.02
N PHE A 151 3.66 15.95 38.07
CA PHE A 151 4.23 15.35 36.86
C PHE A 151 5.53 14.60 37.17
N ASN A 152 5.55 13.31 36.82
CA ASN A 152 6.71 12.45 36.89
C ASN A 152 6.73 11.52 35.67
N ALA A 153 7.73 11.67 34.79
CA ALA A 153 7.85 10.89 33.56
C ALA A 153 8.00 9.37 33.81
N GLU A 154 8.71 8.98 34.87
CA GLU A 154 8.89 7.56 35.25
C GLU A 154 7.57 6.93 35.69
N GLU A 155 6.77 7.66 36.46
CA GLU A 155 5.43 7.21 36.89
C GLU A 155 4.46 7.17 35.71
N TRP A 156 4.47 8.17 34.82
CA TRP A 156 3.64 8.16 33.62
C TRP A 156 3.98 6.99 32.69
N ALA A 157 5.27 6.76 32.42
CA ALA A 157 5.70 5.62 31.60
C ALA A 157 5.35 4.28 32.28
N GLN A 158 5.40 4.21 33.60
CA GLN A 158 4.97 3.03 34.36
C GLN A 158 3.46 2.80 34.24
N GLU A 159 2.64 3.83 34.41
CA GLU A 159 1.18 3.75 34.23
C GLU A 159 0.81 3.29 32.82
N ILE A 160 1.48 3.82 31.79
CA ILE A 160 1.30 3.37 30.40
C ILE A 160 1.61 1.87 30.28
N LYS A 161 2.74 1.44 30.83
CA LYS A 161 3.17 0.03 30.78
C LYS A 161 2.18 -0.89 31.48
N ASP A 162 1.76 -0.54 32.69
CA ASP A 162 0.88 -1.32 33.56
C ASP A 162 -0.56 -1.43 33.02
N ARG A 163 -0.85 -0.69 31.95
CA ARG A 163 -2.13 -0.65 31.22
C ARG A 163 -2.05 -1.27 29.84
N GLY A 164 -0.90 -1.87 29.49
CA GLY A 164 -0.69 -2.53 28.20
C GLY A 164 -0.28 -1.59 27.06
N GLY A 165 -0.03 -0.31 27.35
CA GLY A 165 0.47 0.65 26.37
C GLY A 165 1.88 0.29 25.90
N ARG A 166 2.08 0.28 24.59
CA ARG A 166 3.38 0.03 23.94
C ARG A 166 3.88 1.22 23.12
N VAL A 167 3.02 2.20 22.88
CA VAL A 167 3.35 3.47 22.23
C VAL A 167 2.78 4.62 23.07
N LEU A 168 3.52 5.72 23.13
CA LEU A 168 3.04 7.00 23.59
C LEU A 168 3.15 8.00 22.44
N ASN A 169 2.01 8.44 21.92
CA ASN A 169 1.93 9.64 21.08
C ASN A 169 1.74 10.82 22.05
N PHE A 170 2.68 11.76 22.09
CA PHE A 170 2.66 12.85 23.06
C PHE A 170 2.83 14.20 22.38
N THR A 171 1.96 15.15 22.71
CA THR A 171 2.05 16.52 22.23
C THR A 171 3.26 17.22 22.81
N VAL A 172 4.37 17.25 22.07
CA VAL A 172 5.62 17.93 22.51
C VAL A 172 5.52 19.45 22.36
N MET A 173 4.63 19.90 21.47
CA MET A 173 4.24 21.27 21.24
C MET A 173 2.76 21.24 20.84
N GLY A 174 1.90 21.98 21.52
CA GLY A 174 0.47 22.03 21.21
C GLY A 174 0.10 23.22 20.33
N GLY A 175 -1.19 23.47 20.17
CA GLY A 175 -1.71 24.67 19.51
C GLY A 175 -1.42 25.99 20.24
N ASP A 176 -0.74 25.99 21.38
CA ASP A 176 -0.16 27.21 21.97
C ASP A 176 1.28 27.46 21.51
N THR A 177 1.87 26.49 20.82
CA THR A 177 3.26 26.43 20.31
C THR A 177 4.34 26.51 21.39
N ILE A 178 3.95 26.35 22.66
CA ILE A 178 4.91 26.33 23.75
C ILE A 178 5.58 24.96 23.77
N ARG A 179 6.90 24.97 23.58
CA ARG A 179 7.71 23.75 23.54
C ARG A 179 7.86 23.18 24.94
N LEU A 180 7.55 21.89 25.10
CA LEU A 180 7.69 21.16 26.37
C LEU A 180 9.13 20.69 26.67
N TRP A 181 10.10 21.34 26.04
CA TRP A 181 11.52 21.14 26.31
C TRP A 181 12.27 22.47 26.10
N PRO A 182 13.47 22.63 26.70
CA PRO A 182 14.28 23.83 26.54
C PRO A 182 14.97 23.85 25.16
N SER A 183 14.16 23.94 24.10
CA SER A 183 14.61 23.95 22.69
C SER A 183 15.61 25.09 22.43
N VAL A 184 16.63 24.80 21.63
CA VAL A 184 17.65 25.78 21.21
C VAL A 184 17.35 26.37 19.82
N THR A 185 16.40 25.79 19.09
CA THR A 185 15.93 26.27 17.80
C THR A 185 15.35 27.67 17.96
N PRO A 186 15.89 28.68 17.25
CA PRO A 186 15.42 30.04 17.38
C PRO A 186 13.97 30.22 16.89
N SER A 187 13.14 30.91 17.67
CA SER A 187 11.82 31.38 17.27
C SER A 187 11.62 32.82 17.70
N ARG A 188 10.68 33.55 17.08
CA ARG A 188 10.51 34.99 17.38
C ARG A 188 10.12 35.27 18.83
N ASP A 189 9.13 34.54 19.36
CA ASP A 189 8.63 34.74 20.72
C ASP A 189 9.37 33.91 21.78
N GLU A 190 10.26 32.99 21.36
CA GLU A 190 11.03 32.10 22.24
C GLU A 190 10.19 31.44 23.33
N LEU A 191 9.09 30.79 22.92
CA LEU A 191 8.15 30.12 23.82
C LEU A 191 8.57 28.68 24.09
N LYS A 192 8.98 28.42 25.33
CA LYS A 192 9.43 27.11 25.82
C LYS A 192 9.41 27.10 27.34
N ILE A 193 9.23 25.91 27.91
CA ILE A 193 9.44 25.68 29.33
C ILE A 193 10.95 25.44 29.61
N GLY A 194 11.36 25.57 30.88
CA GLY A 194 12.72 25.31 31.33
C GLY A 194 13.02 23.83 31.61
N ARG A 195 12.01 23.02 31.97
CA ARG A 195 12.15 21.57 32.21
C ARG A 195 12.10 20.78 30.90
N ASP A 196 12.94 19.78 30.73
CA ASP A 196 12.94 18.92 29.53
C ASP A 196 11.96 17.73 29.67
N ILE A 197 10.66 18.04 29.66
CA ILE A 197 9.60 17.01 29.82
C ILE A 197 9.67 15.98 28.68
N VAL A 198 9.96 16.42 27.47
CA VAL A 198 10.08 15.53 26.30
C VAL A 198 11.24 14.55 26.48
N GLY A 199 12.44 15.03 26.85
CA GLY A 199 13.59 14.17 27.11
C GLY A 199 13.37 13.21 28.28
N GLU A 200 12.72 13.67 29.36
CA GLU A 200 12.35 12.82 30.50
C GLU A 200 11.40 11.69 30.07
N LEU A 201 10.35 11.99 29.29
CA LEU A 201 9.40 10.98 28.80
C LEU A 201 10.02 10.01 27.81
N ILE A 202 10.84 10.46 26.86
CA ILE A 202 11.54 9.58 25.91
C ILE A 202 12.36 8.54 26.70
N ASN A 203 13.19 9.00 27.64
CA ASN A 203 14.02 8.11 28.45
C ASN A 203 13.19 7.13 29.28
N ALA A 204 12.14 7.60 29.96
CA ALA A 204 11.28 6.77 30.80
C ALA A 204 10.50 5.73 29.99
N CYS A 205 10.02 6.09 28.80
CA CYS A 205 9.34 5.20 27.87
C CYS A 205 10.29 4.13 27.32
N HIS A 206 11.47 4.54 26.82
CA HIS A 206 12.47 3.62 26.27
C HIS A 206 12.96 2.61 27.31
N ALA A 207 13.18 3.04 28.55
CA ALA A 207 13.55 2.16 29.66
C ALA A 207 12.50 1.05 29.93
N ARG A 208 11.26 1.21 29.47
CA ARG A 208 10.13 0.27 29.62
C ARG A 208 9.71 -0.39 28.31
N ASN A 209 10.49 -0.21 27.25
CA ASN A 209 10.18 -0.67 25.89
C ASN A 209 8.82 -0.12 25.39
N ILE A 210 8.58 1.16 25.64
CA ILE A 210 7.47 1.95 25.08
C ILE A 210 8.08 2.85 24.01
N LYS A 211 7.49 2.84 22.82
CA LYS A 211 7.89 3.71 21.71
C LYS A 211 7.32 5.11 21.90
N PHE A 212 8.08 6.13 21.57
CA PHE A 212 7.67 7.53 21.74
C PHE A 212 7.50 8.21 20.38
N VAL A 213 6.32 8.75 20.12
CA VAL A 213 6.02 9.53 18.91
C VAL A 213 5.75 10.98 19.32
N ALA A 214 6.53 11.90 18.76
CA ALA A 214 6.40 13.32 19.03
C ALA A 214 5.31 13.93 18.15
N TYR A 215 4.22 14.37 18.76
CA TYR A 215 3.13 15.07 18.07
C TYR A 215 3.41 16.58 17.99
N LEU A 216 3.23 17.16 16.80
CA LEU A 216 3.40 18.59 16.49
C LEU A 216 2.21 19.07 15.63
N PRO A 217 1.64 20.26 15.87
CA PRO A 217 0.61 20.83 15.02
C PRO A 217 1.18 21.39 13.70
N GLY A 218 0.31 21.42 12.70
CA GLY A 218 0.56 21.84 11.33
C GLY A 218 0.74 23.34 11.14
N HIS A 219 0.05 24.15 11.95
CA HIS A 219 -0.09 25.58 11.74
C HIS A 219 0.15 26.37 13.02
N GLY A 220 0.35 27.68 12.82
CA GLY A 220 0.55 28.60 13.91
C GLY A 220 -0.62 28.61 14.88
N GLY A 221 -0.31 28.42 16.17
CA GLY A 221 -1.18 27.98 17.25
C GLY A 221 -2.70 28.15 17.10
N TRP A 222 -3.46 27.13 17.51
CA TRP A 222 -4.94 27.08 17.58
C TRP A 222 -5.61 28.32 18.22
N ASN A 223 -4.88 29.07 19.05
CA ASN A 223 -5.38 30.26 19.74
C ASN A 223 -4.97 31.60 19.10
N GLY A 224 -4.05 31.61 18.12
CA GLY A 224 -3.56 32.82 17.44
C GLY A 224 -2.88 33.84 18.36
N LEU A 225 -2.46 33.45 19.57
CA LEU A 225 -1.98 34.38 20.60
C LEU A 225 -0.51 34.79 20.44
N PHE A 226 0.29 34.01 19.70
CA PHE A 226 1.74 34.16 19.62
C PHE A 226 2.25 34.11 18.16
N ASP A 227 3.43 34.69 17.89
CA ASP A 227 4.16 34.50 16.64
C ASP A 227 5.05 33.26 16.73
N VAL A 228 4.75 32.31 15.85
CA VAL A 228 5.12 30.90 15.94
C VAL A 228 5.92 30.49 14.71
N SER A 229 6.79 31.41 14.33
CA SER A 229 7.71 31.30 13.24
C SER A 229 9.15 31.36 13.71
N ALA A 230 10.05 30.86 12.86
CA ALA A 230 11.48 31.08 13.03
C ALA A 230 11.81 32.57 12.86
N ILE A 231 13.08 32.93 13.09
CA ILE A 231 13.55 34.32 12.93
C ILE A 231 13.28 34.87 11.52
N ASP A 232 13.29 34.00 10.51
CA ASP A 232 12.95 34.34 9.12
C ASP A 232 11.45 34.58 8.85
N GLY A 233 10.59 34.34 9.83
CA GLY A 233 9.14 34.51 9.71
C GLY A 233 8.39 33.29 9.17
N THR A 234 9.04 32.14 9.01
CA THR A 234 8.40 30.91 8.51
C THR A 234 8.22 29.85 9.61
N SER A 235 7.10 29.13 9.59
CA SER A 235 6.88 27.97 10.48
C SER A 235 7.66 26.74 9.98
N ALA A 236 7.87 26.62 8.67
CA ALA A 236 8.66 25.53 8.08
C ALA A 236 10.11 25.48 8.59
N THR A 237 10.81 26.63 8.65
CA THR A 237 12.17 26.68 9.21
C THR A 237 12.17 26.31 10.70
N LEU A 238 11.16 26.76 11.45
CA LEU A 238 11.01 26.40 12.86
C LEU A 238 10.82 24.89 13.02
N HIS A 239 9.86 24.29 12.32
CA HIS A 239 9.58 22.86 12.38
C HIS A 239 10.78 22.00 11.96
N LEU A 240 11.53 22.41 10.94
CA LEU A 240 12.75 21.71 10.55
C LEU A 240 13.78 21.64 11.70
N GLY A 241 13.99 22.76 12.42
CA GLY A 241 14.87 22.80 13.58
C GLY A 241 14.34 21.97 14.75
N LEU A 242 13.05 22.08 15.07
CA LEU A 242 12.43 21.32 16.16
C LEU A 242 12.45 19.81 15.89
N ILE A 243 12.15 19.37 14.67
CA ILE A 243 12.21 17.96 14.27
C ILE A 243 13.65 17.46 14.37
N ASN A 244 14.65 18.25 13.96
CA ASN A 244 16.05 17.87 14.14
C ASN A 244 16.39 17.61 15.62
N GLU A 245 16.00 18.50 16.52
CA GLU A 245 16.20 18.29 17.96
C GLU A 245 15.48 17.03 18.47
N LEU A 246 14.26 16.76 18.02
CA LEU A 246 13.49 15.59 18.44
C LEU A 246 14.10 14.26 17.95
N ILE A 247 14.60 14.23 16.71
CA ILE A 247 15.31 13.07 16.18
C ILE A 247 16.63 12.85 16.94
N GLU A 248 17.37 13.91 17.25
CA GLU A 248 18.60 13.84 18.05
C GLU A 248 18.34 13.42 19.52
N LYS A 249 17.16 13.76 20.07
CA LYS A 249 16.70 13.29 21.38
C LYS A 249 16.28 11.83 21.39
N GLY A 250 16.09 11.21 20.23
CA GLY A 250 15.75 9.79 20.10
C GLY A 250 14.27 9.48 19.99
N THR A 251 13.43 10.37 19.45
CA THR A 251 12.03 10.01 19.15
C THR A 251 11.98 8.82 18.16
N ASP A 252 11.02 7.90 18.35
CA ASP A 252 10.80 6.76 17.46
C ASP A 252 9.94 7.14 16.24
N GLY A 253 9.17 8.21 16.36
CA GLY A 253 8.40 8.78 15.27
C GLY A 253 8.05 10.24 15.48
N ILE A 254 7.56 10.86 14.42
CA ILE A 254 6.95 12.18 14.44
C ILE A 254 5.54 12.08 13.88
N TRP A 255 4.58 12.68 14.57
CA TRP A 255 3.22 12.84 14.08
C TRP A 255 2.94 14.31 13.85
N ILE A 256 2.72 14.67 12.58
CA ILE A 256 2.35 16.02 12.19
C ILE A 256 0.83 16.09 11.99
N ASP A 257 0.15 16.83 12.87
CA ASP A 257 -1.29 17.06 12.76
C ASP A 257 -1.56 18.26 11.87
N SER A 258 -2.03 18.03 10.64
CA SER A 258 -2.16 19.12 9.70
C SER A 258 -3.28 18.94 8.69
N GLY A 259 -4.46 18.55 9.17
CA GLY A 259 -5.71 18.56 8.40
C GLY A 259 -5.91 19.89 7.65
N GLY A 260 -5.44 19.96 6.40
CA GLY A 260 -5.50 21.16 5.54
C GLY A 260 -4.17 21.77 5.05
N SER A 261 -2.99 21.19 5.32
CA SER A 261 -1.67 21.81 5.02
C SER A 261 -1.06 21.53 3.64
N ILE A 262 -1.83 21.03 2.66
CA ILE A 262 -1.31 20.55 1.38
C ILE A 262 -0.51 21.60 0.64
N GLY A 263 0.71 21.26 0.22
CA GLY A 263 1.56 22.16 -0.59
C GLY A 263 2.01 23.42 0.15
N ARG A 264 1.72 23.56 1.45
CA ARG A 264 2.16 24.66 2.29
C ARG A 264 3.59 24.42 2.75
N LYS A 265 4.53 24.62 1.81
CA LYS A 265 5.98 24.64 2.11
C LYS A 265 6.36 25.70 3.14
N ASP A 266 5.49 26.68 3.38
CA ASP A 266 5.62 27.69 4.44
C ASP A 266 5.32 27.15 5.86
N TRP A 267 4.58 26.03 5.96
CA TRP A 267 4.27 25.37 7.23
C TRP A 267 5.24 24.23 7.53
N PHE A 268 5.51 23.39 6.51
CA PHE A 268 6.47 22.28 6.59
C PHE A 268 7.20 22.13 5.26
N ASP A 269 8.53 22.17 5.31
CA ASP A 269 9.39 21.93 4.16
C ASP A 269 9.71 20.44 4.07
N TRP A 270 8.77 19.64 3.53
CA TRP A 270 8.89 18.18 3.44
C TRP A 270 10.12 17.73 2.65
N ASP A 271 10.53 18.50 1.64
CA ASP A 271 11.73 18.25 0.83
C ASP A 271 13.00 18.26 1.67
N ARG A 272 12.99 18.91 2.84
CA ARG A 272 14.10 18.93 3.80
C ARG A 272 13.84 18.08 5.03
N VAL A 273 12.59 18.02 5.51
CA VAL A 273 12.22 17.25 6.71
C VAL A 273 12.40 15.75 6.48
N VAL A 274 11.92 15.19 5.35
CA VAL A 274 12.04 13.75 5.12
C VAL A 274 13.51 13.34 4.98
N PRO A 275 14.35 14.00 4.16
CA PRO A 275 15.78 13.70 4.10
C PRO A 275 16.48 13.85 5.45
N LEU A 276 16.14 14.87 6.23
CA LEU A 276 16.68 15.07 7.58
C LEU A 276 16.35 13.88 8.50
N VAL A 277 15.07 13.49 8.57
CA VAL A 277 14.63 12.36 9.41
C VAL A 277 15.28 11.06 8.94
N ARG A 278 15.23 10.74 7.64
CA ARG A 278 15.70 9.45 7.12
C ARG A 278 17.22 9.29 7.16
N SER A 279 17.96 10.36 6.91
CA SER A 279 19.41 10.33 7.00
C SER A 279 19.86 10.24 8.47
N LYS A 280 19.23 10.97 9.40
CA LYS A 280 19.62 10.92 10.82
C LYS A 280 19.04 9.73 11.57
N ASN A 281 17.89 9.19 11.19
CA ASN A 281 17.35 7.97 11.79
C ASN A 281 16.49 7.25 10.75
N PRO A 282 17.03 6.26 10.04
CA PRO A 282 16.28 5.55 9.01
C PRO A 282 15.10 4.74 9.57
N PHE A 283 15.02 4.54 10.89
CA PHE A 283 13.94 3.82 11.56
C PHE A 283 12.84 4.72 12.10
N ALA A 284 13.09 6.03 12.24
CA ALA A 284 12.08 6.96 12.73
C ALA A 284 10.90 6.99 11.75
N THR A 285 9.68 6.78 12.27
CA THR A 285 8.47 6.80 11.46
C THR A 285 7.93 8.20 11.28
N ILE A 286 7.36 8.47 10.11
CA ILE A 286 6.58 9.69 9.90
C ILE A 286 5.10 9.31 9.80
N GLU A 287 4.34 9.90 10.71
CA GLU A 287 2.92 9.71 10.88
C GLU A 287 2.15 10.94 10.39
N SER A 288 1.07 10.70 9.66
CA SER A 288 0.26 11.74 9.04
C SER A 288 -1.23 11.45 9.22
N ASN A 289 -1.97 12.46 9.69
CA ASN A 289 -3.42 12.43 9.81
C ASN A 289 -4.08 12.96 8.51
N PRO A 290 -4.67 12.13 7.64
CA PRO A 290 -5.60 12.60 6.64
C PRO A 290 -6.91 12.91 7.37
N ALA A 291 -7.02 14.10 7.98
CA ALA A 291 -8.16 14.49 8.82
C ALA A 291 -9.50 13.95 8.27
N PRO A 292 -10.45 13.49 9.11
CA PRO A 292 -11.72 12.93 8.64
C PRO A 292 -12.43 13.93 7.70
N GLY A 293 -12.42 13.63 6.39
CA GLY A 293 -12.92 14.51 5.31
C GLY A 293 -11.85 15.22 4.45
N SER A 294 -10.56 15.04 4.73
CA SER A 294 -9.43 15.70 4.05
C SER A 294 -8.43 14.72 3.39
N CYS A 295 -8.87 13.48 3.15
CA CYS A 295 -8.32 12.49 2.20
C CYS A 295 -6.86 12.69 1.73
N GLY A 296 -5.87 12.23 2.53
CA GLY A 296 -4.55 11.83 2.04
C GLY A 296 -3.54 12.95 1.72
N LYS A 297 -3.47 14.01 2.53
CA LYS A 297 -3.05 15.32 2.01
C LYS A 297 -1.75 15.97 2.52
N ILE A 298 -0.97 15.30 3.37
CA ILE A 298 0.11 15.99 4.10
C ILE A 298 1.49 15.45 3.74
N LEU A 299 1.64 14.13 3.71
CA LEU A 299 2.90 13.47 3.35
C LEU A 299 2.65 12.50 2.20
N GLN A 300 3.23 12.82 1.05
CA GLN A 300 3.04 12.07 -0.19
C GLN A 300 3.53 10.64 -0.01
N TYR A 301 2.78 9.70 -0.57
CA TYR A 301 3.29 8.36 -0.79
C TYR A 301 4.56 8.45 -1.65
N PRO A 302 5.63 7.69 -1.35
CA PRO A 302 5.69 6.60 -0.38
C PRO A 302 6.27 7.00 1.00
N ASN A 303 6.35 8.28 1.35
CA ASN A 303 7.11 8.72 2.54
C ASN A 303 6.37 8.56 3.88
N THR A 304 5.04 8.39 3.84
CA THR A 304 4.21 8.08 5.02
C THR A 304 4.40 6.65 5.50
N ASP A 305 4.70 6.48 6.79
CA ASP A 305 4.84 5.16 7.42
C ASP A 305 3.63 4.77 8.26
N ILE A 306 2.91 5.74 8.81
CA ILE A 306 1.72 5.52 9.64
C ILE A 306 0.61 6.45 9.15
N VAL A 307 -0.55 5.89 8.87
CA VAL A 307 -1.77 6.63 8.52
C VAL A 307 -2.65 6.73 9.76
N THR A 308 -2.98 7.93 10.18
CA THR A 308 -3.78 8.15 11.40
C THR A 308 -5.24 8.39 11.07
N TYR A 309 -6.16 7.74 11.77
CA TYR A 309 -7.57 8.02 11.72
C TYR A 309 -8.04 8.59 13.05
N GLU A 310 -8.44 9.85 13.04
CA GLU A 310 -9.06 10.48 14.21
C GLU A 310 -10.56 10.21 14.22
N GLY A 311 -11.05 9.57 15.28
CA GLY A 311 -12.44 9.14 15.40
C GLY A 311 -13.23 9.88 16.48
N ILE A 312 -14.50 10.15 16.18
CA ILE A 312 -15.53 10.37 17.22
C ILE A 312 -16.12 8.99 17.53
N VAL A 313 -15.88 8.46 18.74
CA VAL A 313 -16.46 7.19 19.16
C VAL A 313 -17.96 7.36 19.41
N SER A 314 -18.80 6.57 18.72
CA SER A 314 -20.23 6.46 18.96
C SER A 314 -20.67 4.98 19.03
N ASP A 315 -21.87 4.73 19.56
CA ASP A 315 -22.46 3.38 19.64
C ASP A 315 -23.10 2.90 18.33
N THR A 316 -23.09 3.71 17.26
CA THR A 316 -23.67 3.31 15.97
C THR A 316 -22.63 2.58 15.11
N ASP A 317 -23.08 1.54 14.39
CA ASP A 317 -22.21 0.61 13.66
C ASP A 317 -21.26 1.30 12.65
N GLU A 318 -21.65 2.45 12.09
CA GLU A 318 -20.83 3.26 11.17
C GLU A 318 -19.56 3.86 11.82
N PHE A 319 -19.51 4.01 13.15
CA PHE A 319 -18.35 4.57 13.87
C PHE A 319 -17.54 3.50 14.64
N LEU A 320 -17.96 2.23 14.59
CA LEU A 320 -17.27 1.14 15.29
C LEU A 320 -15.99 0.66 14.58
N THR A 321 -15.82 1.02 13.31
CA THR A 321 -14.62 0.71 12.52
C THR A 321 -14.22 1.95 11.73
N VAL A 322 -13.14 2.62 12.14
CA VAL A 322 -12.57 3.76 11.40
C VAL A 322 -11.41 3.30 10.52
N CYS A 323 -10.68 2.26 10.96
CA CYS A 323 -9.59 1.67 10.21
C CYS A 323 -10.09 0.95 8.94
N ILE A 324 -9.80 1.54 7.79
CA ILE A 324 -9.89 0.87 6.49
C ILE A 324 -8.48 0.37 6.14
N PRO A 325 -8.27 -0.93 5.86
CA PRO A 325 -6.96 -1.43 5.47
C PRO A 325 -6.40 -0.67 4.26
N ASN A 326 -5.13 -0.28 4.33
CA ASN A 326 -4.46 0.43 3.23
C ASN A 326 -4.58 -0.36 1.92
N THR A 327 -5.05 0.30 0.87
CA THR A 327 -5.23 -0.27 -0.47
C THR A 327 -3.95 -0.20 -1.31
N THR A 328 -2.92 0.52 -0.84
CA THR A 328 -1.66 0.74 -1.54
C THR A 328 -0.75 -0.50 -1.56
N GLU A 329 0.27 -0.53 -2.42
CA GLU A 329 1.26 -1.63 -2.47
C GLU A 329 2.22 -1.57 -1.27
N LYS A 330 2.57 -0.36 -0.80
CA LYS A 330 3.44 -0.15 0.37
C LYS A 330 2.84 -0.71 1.66
N LYS A 331 3.61 -1.49 2.40
CA LYS A 331 3.26 -1.88 3.78
C LYS A 331 3.48 -0.70 4.73
N MET A 332 2.43 -0.35 5.46
CA MET A 332 2.45 0.73 6.46
C MET A 332 1.45 0.44 7.58
N ALA A 333 1.62 1.05 8.74
CA ALA A 333 0.74 0.86 9.89
C ALA A 333 -0.41 1.87 9.88
N ILE A 334 -1.42 1.59 10.70
CA ILE A 334 -2.59 2.43 10.87
C ILE A 334 -2.68 2.81 12.35
N ASP A 335 -2.74 4.11 12.63
CA ASP A 335 -3.11 4.69 13.92
C ASP A 335 -4.62 4.96 13.91
N VAL A 336 -5.32 4.58 14.99
CA VAL A 336 -6.70 4.96 15.24
C VAL A 336 -6.78 5.73 16.56
N ALA A 337 -6.64 7.05 16.48
CA ALA A 337 -6.67 7.96 17.61
C ALA A 337 -8.12 8.24 18.03
N ASN A 338 -8.45 7.87 19.27
CA ASN A 338 -9.81 7.96 19.78
C ASN A 338 -9.85 8.65 21.14
N MET A 339 -10.67 9.68 21.24
CA MET A 339 -10.92 10.40 22.48
C MET A 339 -11.78 9.57 23.44
N LEU A 340 -11.40 9.50 24.72
CA LEU A 340 -12.29 9.07 25.80
C LEU A 340 -13.46 10.06 25.97
N GLU A 341 -13.18 11.36 25.93
CA GLU A 341 -14.17 12.44 26.03
C GLU A 341 -14.44 13.10 24.67
N TYR A 342 -15.15 14.23 24.64
CA TYR A 342 -15.30 15.02 23.40
C TYR A 342 -14.23 16.10 23.25
N ASN A 343 -13.20 16.07 24.10
CA ASN A 343 -12.04 16.93 24.06
C ASN A 343 -10.77 16.08 24.10
N TRP A 344 -9.75 16.46 23.34
CA TRP A 344 -8.45 15.78 23.32
C TRP A 344 -7.59 16.06 24.57
N ALA A 345 -7.87 17.18 25.23
CA ALA A 345 -7.09 17.74 26.31
C ALA A 345 -8.00 18.19 27.46
N TRP A 346 -7.41 18.39 28.64
CA TRP A 346 -8.14 18.80 29.83
C TRP A 346 -8.69 20.24 29.72
N LEU A 347 -10.02 20.38 29.71
CA LEU A 347 -10.75 21.67 29.68
C LEU A 347 -11.77 21.75 30.83
N SER A 348 -11.41 22.44 31.92
CA SER A 348 -12.20 22.46 33.17
C SER A 348 -13.55 23.21 33.09
N ASP A 349 -13.76 23.98 32.04
CA ASP A 349 -14.94 24.82 31.78
C ASP A 349 -15.81 24.27 30.62
N SER A 350 -15.42 23.14 30.03
CA SER A 350 -16.21 22.45 29.01
C SER A 350 -17.04 21.32 29.61
N PRO A 351 -18.27 21.06 29.11
CA PRO A 351 -19.06 19.92 29.55
C PRO A 351 -18.28 18.61 29.29
N ARG A 352 -18.07 17.84 30.35
CA ARG A 352 -17.42 16.52 30.25
C ARG A 352 -18.45 15.44 30.01
N SER A 353 -18.23 14.63 28.99
CA SER A 353 -19.04 13.47 28.66
C SER A 353 -18.11 12.31 28.34
N ILE A 354 -17.83 11.53 29.38
CA ILE A 354 -16.95 10.35 29.32
C ILE A 354 -17.74 9.22 28.65
N LYS A 355 -17.14 8.64 27.61
CA LYS A 355 -17.76 7.51 26.89
C LYS A 355 -17.70 6.24 27.73
N SER A 356 -18.64 5.32 27.48
CA SER A 356 -18.68 4.06 28.22
C SER A 356 -17.49 3.16 27.87
N ALA A 357 -17.00 2.37 28.83
CA ALA A 357 -15.96 1.37 28.59
C ALA A 357 -16.36 0.39 27.48
N ARG A 358 -17.65 -0.01 27.44
CA ARG A 358 -18.21 -0.89 26.40
C ARG A 358 -18.04 -0.31 25.00
N SER A 359 -18.29 0.99 24.81
CA SER A 359 -18.16 1.66 23.50
C SER A 359 -16.71 1.67 23.05
N ILE A 360 -15.78 2.00 23.96
CA ILE A 360 -14.34 2.01 23.69
C ILE A 360 -13.83 0.60 23.37
N ILE A 361 -14.20 -0.40 24.16
CA ILE A 361 -13.80 -1.81 23.93
C ILE A 361 -14.29 -2.31 22.57
N LYS A 362 -15.55 -2.03 22.19
CA LYS A 362 -16.06 -2.39 20.85
C LYS A 362 -15.23 -1.75 19.73
N ASN A 363 -14.85 -0.48 19.88
CA ASN A 363 -14.03 0.23 18.90
C ASN A 363 -12.61 -0.36 18.82
N ILE A 364 -12.00 -0.72 19.96
CA ILE A 364 -10.72 -1.44 19.99
C ILE A 364 -10.83 -2.78 19.22
N GLN A 365 -11.88 -3.56 19.48
CA GLN A 365 -12.11 -4.84 18.78
C GLN A 365 -12.24 -4.67 17.27
N GLY A 366 -13.01 -3.67 16.81
CA GLY A 366 -13.21 -3.38 15.39
C GLY A 366 -11.92 -2.97 14.68
N ASN A 367 -11.11 -2.10 15.29
CA ASN A 367 -9.86 -1.65 14.69
C ASN A 367 -8.75 -2.71 14.74
N TRP A 368 -8.64 -3.48 15.83
CA TRP A 368 -7.71 -4.60 15.90
C TRP A 368 -8.00 -5.68 14.86
N TYR A 369 -9.28 -5.95 14.57
CA TYR A 369 -9.68 -6.87 13.48
C TYR A 369 -9.14 -6.42 12.11
N ASN A 370 -9.10 -5.11 11.87
CA ASN A 370 -8.59 -4.51 10.63
C ASN A 370 -7.08 -4.21 10.65
N GLY A 371 -6.38 -4.59 11.71
CA GLY A 371 -4.92 -4.42 11.84
C GLY A 371 -4.47 -3.01 12.24
N GLY A 372 -5.39 -2.17 12.72
CA GLY A 372 -5.09 -0.84 13.26
C GLY A 372 -4.58 -0.89 14.71
N THR A 373 -3.72 0.06 15.04
CA THR A 373 -3.26 0.31 16.42
C THR A 373 -4.15 1.35 17.05
N PHE A 374 -4.79 1.00 18.16
CA PHE A 374 -5.70 1.88 18.86
C PHE A 374 -4.92 2.81 19.80
N MET A 375 -5.02 4.11 19.57
CA MET A 375 -4.39 5.12 20.40
C MET A 375 -5.45 5.73 21.33
N PHE A 376 -5.39 5.33 22.59
CA PHE A 376 -6.37 5.73 23.60
C PHE A 376 -6.02 7.10 24.16
N ASN A 377 -6.83 8.10 23.83
CA ASN A 377 -6.66 9.43 24.38
C ASN A 377 -7.40 9.60 25.70
N ILE A 378 -6.65 10.00 26.73
CA ILE A 378 -7.13 10.40 28.06
C ILE A 378 -6.72 11.86 28.31
N THR A 379 -7.29 12.49 29.33
CA THR A 379 -7.04 13.92 29.60
C THR A 379 -6.34 14.14 30.94
N PRO A 380 -4.99 14.04 31.00
CA PRO A 380 -4.25 14.33 32.23
C PRO A 380 -4.54 15.76 32.73
N HIS A 381 -4.65 15.92 34.05
CA HIS A 381 -4.84 17.24 34.65
C HIS A 381 -3.60 18.11 34.45
N THR A 382 -3.78 19.43 34.36
CA THR A 382 -2.66 20.39 34.22
C THR A 382 -1.60 20.30 35.31
N ASN A 383 -1.92 19.71 36.46
CA ASN A 383 -0.95 19.50 37.54
C ASN A 383 -0.01 18.30 37.33
N GLY A 384 -0.22 17.49 36.29
CA GLY A 384 0.58 16.30 35.99
C GLY A 384 -0.01 14.99 36.52
N THR A 385 -1.26 14.99 37.01
CA THR A 385 -1.96 13.73 37.33
C THR A 385 -2.30 13.01 36.02
N PHE A 386 -1.71 11.83 35.80
CA PHE A 386 -1.80 11.09 34.54
C PHE A 386 -3.24 10.71 34.16
N ILE A 387 -4.00 10.12 35.09
CA ILE A 387 -5.41 9.77 34.89
C ILE A 387 -6.25 10.60 35.84
N ALA A 388 -7.16 11.37 35.29
CA ALA A 388 -8.15 12.13 36.04
C ALA A 388 -9.04 11.20 36.87
N ASP A 389 -9.38 11.57 38.11
CA ASP A 389 -10.24 10.74 38.98
C ASP A 389 -11.59 10.42 38.32
N GLU A 390 -12.09 11.33 37.48
CA GLU A 390 -13.34 11.15 36.74
C GLU A 390 -13.25 10.10 35.64
N GLU A 391 -12.07 9.93 35.01
CA GLU A 391 -11.84 8.97 33.92
C GLU A 391 -11.44 7.58 34.45
N LYS A 392 -10.95 7.52 35.69
CA LYS A 392 -10.24 6.36 36.26
C LYS A 392 -11.01 5.04 36.16
N VAL A 393 -12.32 5.07 36.39
CA VAL A 393 -13.16 3.86 36.31
C VAL A 393 -13.17 3.29 34.89
N VAL A 394 -13.46 4.13 33.89
CA VAL A 394 -13.54 3.70 32.49
C VAL A 394 -12.16 3.30 31.97
N VAL A 395 -11.12 4.07 32.29
CA VAL A 395 -9.74 3.76 31.88
C VAL A 395 -9.30 2.41 32.46
N ASN A 396 -9.58 2.13 33.74
CA ASN A 396 -9.25 0.84 34.34
C ASN A 396 -10.00 -0.32 33.65
N GLU A 397 -11.31 -0.19 33.43
CA GLU A 397 -12.11 -1.24 32.78
C GLU A 397 -11.62 -1.54 31.36
N VAL A 398 -11.36 -0.49 30.56
CA VAL A 398 -10.81 -0.62 29.21
C VAL A 398 -9.43 -1.27 29.24
N THR A 399 -8.53 -0.80 30.10
CA THR A 399 -7.12 -1.26 30.11
C THR A 399 -6.96 -2.65 30.71
N ASP A 400 -7.82 -3.05 31.65
CA ASP A 400 -7.89 -4.44 32.13
C ASP A 400 -8.37 -5.39 31.02
N TRP A 401 -9.37 -4.97 30.24
CA TRP A 401 -9.78 -5.71 29.06
C TRP A 401 -8.66 -5.78 28.01
N VAL A 402 -7.97 -4.67 27.73
CA VAL A 402 -6.85 -4.64 26.78
C VAL A 402 -5.76 -5.62 27.20
N LYS A 403 -5.29 -5.57 28.45
CA LYS A 403 -4.25 -6.48 28.95
C LYS A 403 -4.64 -7.96 28.81
N ALA A 404 -5.91 -8.27 29.06
CA ALA A 404 -6.43 -9.62 28.90
C ALA A 404 -6.51 -10.08 27.44
N ASN A 405 -6.37 -9.18 26.46
CA ASN A 405 -6.59 -9.45 25.03
C ASN A 405 -5.46 -8.95 24.09
N LEU A 406 -4.36 -8.39 24.62
CA LEU A 406 -3.34 -7.66 23.85
C LEU A 406 -2.47 -8.58 22.95
N GLU A 407 -2.35 -9.87 23.25
CA GLU A 407 -1.48 -10.76 22.47
C GLU A 407 -2.14 -11.23 21.17
N TRP A 408 -1.38 -11.28 20.06
CA TRP A 408 -1.84 -11.89 18.80
C TRP A 408 -1.69 -13.40 18.93
N CYS A 409 -2.58 -14.15 18.27
CA CYS A 409 -2.18 -15.47 17.81
C CYS A 409 -1.07 -15.33 16.76
N ASP A 410 -0.06 -16.20 16.81
CA ASP A 410 0.93 -16.26 15.74
C ASP A 410 0.25 -16.59 14.39
N THR A 411 0.66 -15.90 13.32
CA THR A 411 0.20 -16.22 11.97
C THR A 411 0.59 -17.66 11.64
N PRO A 412 -0.36 -18.49 11.13
CA PRO A 412 -0.04 -19.85 10.74
C PRO A 412 1.15 -19.89 9.78
N ILE A 413 2.06 -20.84 9.99
CA ILE A 413 3.19 -21.12 9.11
C ILE A 413 2.86 -22.38 8.33
N ALA A 414 3.08 -22.38 7.02
CA ALA A 414 2.96 -23.59 6.22
C ALA A 414 4.28 -24.36 6.13
N SER A 415 4.21 -25.69 6.04
CA SER A 415 5.39 -26.56 5.93
C SER A 415 6.16 -26.46 4.61
N LEU A 416 5.55 -25.87 3.57
CA LEU A 416 6.09 -25.85 2.22
C LEU A 416 6.27 -24.41 1.70
N ASP A 417 7.28 -24.22 0.84
CA ASP A 417 7.51 -22.96 0.13
C ASP A 417 6.53 -22.85 -1.06
N ASP A 418 6.00 -21.66 -1.30
CA ASP A 418 5.11 -21.37 -2.42
C ASP A 418 5.81 -20.69 -3.61
N ASN A 419 7.11 -20.39 -3.49
CA ASN A 419 7.92 -19.81 -4.57
C ASN A 419 8.47 -20.84 -5.58
N ILE A 420 8.20 -22.12 -5.36
CA ILE A 420 8.69 -23.21 -6.21
C ILE A 420 7.54 -24.01 -6.82
N GLU A 421 7.77 -24.50 -8.03
CA GLU A 421 6.83 -25.37 -8.74
C GLU A 421 7.05 -26.82 -8.31
N TYR A 422 5.98 -27.51 -7.94
CA TYR A 422 6.01 -28.91 -7.54
C TYR A 422 5.55 -29.79 -8.69
N THR A 423 6.28 -30.87 -8.98
CA THR A 423 5.95 -31.78 -10.09
C THR A 423 5.09 -32.98 -9.67
N SER A 424 4.59 -32.97 -8.44
CA SER A 424 3.77 -34.03 -7.85
C SER A 424 2.89 -33.44 -6.75
N GLN A 425 1.85 -34.18 -6.35
CA GLN A 425 1.04 -33.85 -5.18
C GLN A 425 1.93 -33.56 -3.96
N GLN A 426 1.52 -32.55 -3.19
CA GLN A 426 2.15 -32.12 -1.95
C GLN A 426 1.20 -32.26 -0.77
N VAL A 427 1.77 -32.25 0.43
CA VAL A 427 1.03 -32.21 1.70
C VAL A 427 1.55 -31.03 2.49
N VAL A 428 0.66 -30.09 2.80
CA VAL A 428 0.96 -28.86 3.55
C VAL A 428 0.47 -29.02 4.98
N GLU A 429 1.38 -28.91 5.94
CA GLU A 429 1.05 -28.80 7.35
C GLU A 429 0.97 -27.32 7.74
N LEU A 430 0.05 -26.99 8.64
CA LEU A 430 -0.07 -25.65 9.21
C LEU A 430 0.35 -25.70 10.67
N PHE A 431 1.28 -24.84 11.04
CA PHE A 431 1.75 -24.68 12.41
C PHE A 431 1.23 -23.35 12.95
N ALA A 432 0.63 -23.38 14.12
CA ALA A 432 0.16 -22.19 14.82
C ALA A 432 0.52 -22.29 16.31
N GLU A 433 0.30 -21.21 17.03
CA GLU A 433 0.53 -21.14 18.47
C GLU A 433 -0.21 -22.27 19.23
N THR A 434 0.42 -22.82 20.27
CA THR A 434 -0.19 -23.86 21.11
C THR A 434 -1.53 -23.42 21.68
N ASN A 435 -2.55 -24.29 21.57
CA ASN A 435 -3.94 -24.05 21.96
C ASN A 435 -4.69 -22.99 21.12
N ALA A 436 -4.18 -22.60 19.95
CA ALA A 436 -4.94 -21.83 18.96
C ALA A 436 -5.65 -22.77 17.97
N SER A 437 -6.87 -22.38 17.57
CA SER A 437 -7.60 -23.00 16.45
C SER A 437 -7.19 -22.31 15.16
N THR A 438 -6.76 -23.07 14.14
CA THR A 438 -6.44 -22.51 12.82
C THR A 438 -7.58 -22.76 11.86
N TYR A 439 -8.02 -21.72 11.15
CA TYR A 439 -9.06 -21.79 10.13
C TYR A 439 -8.46 -21.46 8.77
N TYR A 440 -8.86 -22.17 7.70
CA TYR A 440 -8.24 -22.03 6.39
C TYR A 440 -9.24 -22.15 5.22
N THR A 441 -8.79 -21.66 4.07
CA THR A 441 -9.46 -21.75 2.77
C THR A 441 -8.42 -22.16 1.71
N THR A 442 -8.83 -22.93 0.72
CA THR A 442 -7.96 -23.39 -0.39
C THR A 442 -8.36 -22.78 -1.74
N ASP A 443 -9.36 -21.90 -1.74
CA ASP A 443 -9.89 -21.22 -2.93
C ASP A 443 -9.43 -19.76 -3.02
N GLY A 444 -8.59 -19.31 -2.08
CA GLY A 444 -8.13 -17.92 -1.96
C GLY A 444 -9.09 -16.95 -1.29
N SER A 445 -10.27 -17.38 -0.81
CA SER A 445 -11.15 -16.53 0.00
C SER A 445 -10.51 -16.19 1.35
N LEU A 446 -10.90 -15.07 1.99
CA LEU A 446 -10.36 -14.72 3.31
C LEU A 446 -10.86 -15.73 4.36
N PRO A 447 -9.97 -16.31 5.19
CA PRO A 447 -10.37 -17.27 6.20
C PRO A 447 -11.01 -16.55 7.40
N THR A 448 -12.07 -17.15 7.94
CA THR A 448 -12.77 -16.69 9.14
C THR A 448 -13.01 -17.87 10.08
N THR A 449 -13.56 -17.65 11.27
CA THR A 449 -13.98 -18.74 12.18
C THR A 449 -15.10 -19.62 11.63
N ARG A 450 -15.69 -19.26 10.47
CA ARG A 450 -16.65 -20.08 9.71
C ARG A 450 -16.00 -20.91 8.59
N SER A 451 -14.72 -20.70 8.32
CA SER A 451 -13.95 -21.46 7.33
C SER A 451 -13.58 -22.85 7.87
N ASN A 452 -12.86 -23.64 7.07
CA ASN A 452 -12.48 -25.00 7.48
C ASN A 452 -11.54 -24.94 8.69
N LEU A 453 -11.86 -25.70 9.75
CA LEU A 453 -10.96 -25.86 10.89
C LEU A 453 -9.83 -26.82 10.50
N TYR A 454 -8.58 -26.38 10.69
CA TYR A 454 -7.40 -27.20 10.49
C TYR A 454 -7.29 -28.24 11.61
N ILE A 455 -7.50 -29.49 11.25
CA ILE A 455 -7.41 -30.66 12.16
C ILE A 455 -6.44 -31.73 11.64
N GLU A 456 -6.07 -31.68 10.36
CA GLU A 456 -5.16 -32.62 9.70
C GLU A 456 -4.42 -31.94 8.53
N PRO A 457 -3.24 -32.45 8.09
CA PRO A 457 -2.49 -31.91 6.96
C PRO A 457 -3.30 -31.77 5.67
N ILE A 458 -3.09 -30.67 4.95
CA ILE A 458 -3.85 -30.30 3.76
C ILE A 458 -3.18 -30.91 2.53
N THR A 459 -3.89 -31.78 1.82
CA THR A 459 -3.42 -32.33 0.55
C THR A 459 -3.58 -31.32 -0.58
N ILE A 460 -2.48 -31.01 -1.26
CA ILE A 460 -2.41 -30.14 -2.43
C ILE A 460 -2.06 -30.99 -3.65
N ASN A 461 -3.07 -31.50 -4.35
CA ASN A 461 -2.91 -32.30 -5.56
C ASN A 461 -3.02 -31.49 -6.86
N THR A 462 -3.43 -30.22 -6.76
CA THR A 462 -3.52 -29.25 -7.86
C THR A 462 -3.11 -27.87 -7.34
N SER A 463 -2.69 -26.95 -8.23
CA SER A 463 -2.28 -25.62 -7.75
C SER A 463 -3.39 -24.96 -6.92
N THR A 464 -3.05 -24.49 -5.73
CA THR A 464 -3.98 -24.12 -4.66
C THR A 464 -3.51 -22.83 -4.01
N ARG A 465 -4.41 -21.86 -3.81
CA ARG A 465 -4.13 -20.69 -2.97
C ARG A 465 -4.67 -20.96 -1.57
N LEU A 466 -3.77 -21.30 -0.67
CA LEU A 466 -4.05 -21.60 0.73
C LEU A 466 -3.98 -20.31 1.54
N ARG A 467 -5.08 -19.96 2.22
CA ARG A 467 -5.09 -18.90 3.22
C ARG A 467 -5.47 -19.42 4.59
N ALA A 468 -4.84 -18.94 5.66
CA ALA A 468 -5.14 -19.39 7.01
C ALA A 468 -5.04 -18.29 8.08
N VAL A 469 -5.84 -18.42 9.15
CA VAL A 469 -5.85 -17.55 10.33
C VAL A 469 -5.93 -18.38 11.61
N ALA A 470 -5.13 -18.04 12.61
CA ALA A 470 -5.18 -18.65 13.95
C ALA A 470 -6.02 -17.80 14.92
N VAL A 471 -6.80 -18.47 15.76
CA VAL A 471 -7.71 -17.86 16.73
C VAL A 471 -7.55 -18.56 18.07
N LYS A 472 -7.34 -17.79 19.14
CA LYS A 472 -7.16 -18.28 20.50
C LYS A 472 -7.95 -17.38 21.44
N ASN A 473 -8.65 -18.00 22.37
CA ASN A 473 -9.48 -17.26 23.32
C ASN A 473 -8.59 -16.33 24.17
N GLY A 474 -8.99 -15.06 24.31
CA GLY A 474 -8.19 -14.03 24.98
C GLY A 474 -7.03 -13.46 24.14
N LYS A 475 -6.99 -13.73 22.84
CA LYS A 475 -6.03 -13.14 21.90
C LYS A 475 -6.75 -12.58 20.67
N GLY A 476 -6.11 -11.61 20.01
CA GLY A 476 -6.55 -11.19 18.67
C GLY A 476 -6.27 -12.28 17.64
N ASN A 477 -7.15 -12.44 16.64
CA ASN A 477 -6.93 -13.32 15.49
C ASN A 477 -5.58 -13.02 14.84
N SER A 478 -4.82 -14.01 14.40
CA SER A 478 -3.52 -13.77 13.75
C SER A 478 -3.65 -12.93 12.46
N GLY A 479 -2.51 -12.48 11.92
CA GLY A 479 -2.45 -12.10 10.50
C GLY A 479 -2.78 -13.29 9.59
N ILE A 480 -3.12 -13.01 8.34
CA ILE A 480 -3.50 -14.03 7.34
C ILE A 480 -2.24 -14.61 6.69
N LEU A 481 -2.05 -15.92 6.81
CA LEU A 481 -1.16 -16.67 5.91
C LEU A 481 -1.79 -16.67 4.53
N ASP A 482 -1.04 -16.33 3.48
CA ASP A 482 -1.52 -16.34 2.09
C ASP A 482 -0.43 -16.92 1.18
N LYS A 483 -0.63 -18.17 0.74
CA LYS A 483 0.36 -18.98 0.01
C LYS A 483 -0.23 -19.55 -1.27
N SER A 484 0.54 -19.58 -2.36
CA SER A 484 0.09 -20.11 -3.66
C SER A 484 0.95 -21.28 -4.14
N TYR A 485 0.52 -22.51 -3.87
CA TYR A 485 1.25 -23.71 -4.32
C TYR A 485 0.95 -24.04 -5.78
N ILE A 486 1.97 -24.32 -6.58
CA ILE A 486 1.85 -24.65 -8.00
C ILE A 486 2.21 -26.13 -8.22
N ILE A 487 1.27 -26.94 -8.73
CA ILE A 487 1.51 -28.35 -9.10
C ILE A 487 1.51 -28.51 -10.63
N ILE A 488 2.63 -28.92 -11.24
CA ILE A 488 2.83 -29.07 -12.70
C ILE A 488 3.08 -30.54 -13.06
N LEU A 489 2.23 -31.11 -13.91
CA LEU A 489 2.33 -32.52 -14.29
C LEU A 489 2.80 -32.78 -15.75
N SER A 490 3.06 -31.77 -16.64
CA SER A 490 3.75 -31.91 -17.97
C SER A 490 3.97 -30.59 -18.80
N ASN A 491 4.87 -30.59 -19.83
CA ASN A 491 5.40 -29.42 -20.62
C ASN A 491 5.14 -29.43 -22.18
N ASN A 492 4.87 -28.28 -22.86
CA ASN A 492 5.04 -28.00 -24.34
C ASN A 492 4.83 -26.51 -24.79
N ASN A 493 5.16 -26.04 -26.02
CA ASN A 493 5.44 -24.59 -26.32
C ASN A 493 4.69 -23.77 -27.44
N SER A 494 3.58 -24.20 -28.05
CA SER A 494 2.64 -23.28 -28.75
C SER A 494 1.27 -23.93 -28.88
N ARG A 495 0.18 -23.25 -28.46
CA ARG A 495 -0.99 -23.96 -27.94
C ARG A 495 -2.31 -23.30 -28.36
N SER A 496 -3.26 -24.09 -28.85
CA SER A 496 -4.68 -23.79 -28.71
C SER A 496 -5.11 -24.25 -27.31
N LEU A 497 -6.11 -23.60 -26.71
CA LEU A 497 -6.59 -24.02 -25.38
C LEU A 497 -7.15 -25.46 -25.42
N LEU A 498 -7.78 -25.84 -26.53
CA LEU A 498 -8.37 -27.16 -26.75
C LEU A 498 -7.84 -27.77 -28.07
N LYS A 499 -7.58 -29.10 -28.09
CA LYS A 499 -7.26 -29.92 -29.28
C LYS A 499 -8.50 -30.64 -29.83
N LYS A 500 -8.42 -31.15 -31.07
CA LYS A 500 -9.50 -31.87 -31.79
C LYS A 500 -10.04 -33.04 -30.95
N TYR A 501 -11.31 -32.97 -30.53
CA TYR A 501 -12.00 -34.07 -29.86
C TYR A 501 -12.91 -34.84 -30.82
N VAL A 502 -12.56 -36.11 -31.01
CA VAL A 502 -13.22 -37.08 -31.87
C VAL A 502 -14.12 -37.96 -30.98
N SER A 503 -15.37 -37.54 -30.84
CA SER A 503 -16.60 -38.32 -30.59
C SER A 503 -17.52 -37.52 -29.68
N LEU A 504 -18.54 -36.89 -30.26
CA LEU A 504 -19.61 -36.18 -29.57
C LEU A 504 -20.42 -37.20 -28.74
N VAL A 505 -20.10 -37.37 -27.46
CA VAL A 505 -20.85 -38.25 -26.56
C VAL A 505 -21.94 -37.41 -25.88
N ASP A 506 -23.19 -37.59 -26.30
CA ASP A 506 -24.41 -36.94 -25.80
C ASP A 506 -24.50 -35.40 -25.92
N LYS A 507 -25.39 -34.95 -26.81
CA LYS A 507 -25.83 -33.56 -26.92
C LYS A 507 -26.95 -33.29 -25.92
N LYS A 508 -26.77 -32.32 -25.01
CA LYS A 508 -27.85 -31.79 -24.18
C LYS A 508 -28.09 -30.32 -24.49
N HIS A 509 -29.36 -29.93 -24.60
CA HIS A 509 -29.74 -28.53 -24.79
C HIS A 509 -29.21 -27.67 -23.65
N GLU A 510 -28.55 -26.55 -23.99
CA GLU A 510 -28.08 -25.58 -23.01
C GLU A 510 -29.23 -24.70 -22.51
N ASP A 511 -29.11 -24.24 -21.26
CA ASP A 511 -30.05 -23.28 -20.69
C ASP A 511 -29.79 -21.91 -21.30
N THR A 512 -30.71 -21.45 -22.15
CA THR A 512 -30.58 -20.19 -22.88
C THR A 512 -30.73 -18.95 -22.01
N SER A 513 -30.98 -19.11 -20.70
CA SER A 513 -31.02 -18.01 -19.73
C SER A 513 -29.65 -17.68 -19.12
N LEU A 514 -28.62 -18.49 -19.39
CA LEU A 514 -27.29 -18.38 -18.81
C LEU A 514 -26.20 -18.15 -19.87
N TYR A 515 -25.11 -17.52 -19.44
CA TYR A 515 -23.84 -17.57 -20.14
C TYR A 515 -23.12 -18.86 -19.77
N THR A 516 -22.56 -19.53 -20.77
CA THR A 516 -21.82 -20.77 -20.57
C THR A 516 -20.36 -20.59 -20.94
N GLY A 517 -19.46 -21.19 -20.16
CA GLY A 517 -18.07 -20.80 -20.25
C GLY A 517 -17.11 -21.59 -19.38
N MET A 518 -15.94 -21.01 -19.16
CA MET A 518 -14.90 -21.56 -18.31
C MET A 518 -14.17 -20.48 -17.52
N LYS A 519 -13.70 -20.83 -16.33
CA LYS A 519 -12.73 -20.02 -15.58
C LYS A 519 -11.32 -20.41 -16.04
N ILE A 520 -10.49 -19.43 -16.33
CA ILE A 520 -9.06 -19.58 -16.63
C ILE A 520 -8.19 -18.79 -15.66
N SER A 521 -6.90 -19.14 -15.62
CA SER A 521 -5.84 -18.39 -14.95
C SER A 521 -4.68 -18.17 -15.92
N VAL A 522 -4.08 -16.98 -15.90
CA VAL A 522 -2.88 -16.64 -16.65
C VAL A 522 -1.66 -16.84 -15.77
N GLY A 523 -0.60 -17.42 -16.33
CA GLY A 523 0.64 -17.71 -15.61
C GLY A 523 1.53 -16.48 -15.40
N LYS A 524 2.83 -16.71 -15.19
CA LYS A 524 3.78 -15.66 -14.80
C LYS A 524 4.04 -14.58 -15.85
N ASP A 525 3.81 -14.91 -17.11
CA ASP A 525 3.99 -13.99 -18.23
C ASP A 525 2.61 -13.69 -18.83
N PRO A 526 2.30 -12.41 -19.10
CA PRO A 526 1.02 -12.04 -19.67
C PRO A 526 0.88 -12.64 -21.07
N ILE A 527 -0.36 -12.84 -21.50
CA ILE A 527 -0.65 -13.39 -22.82
C ILE A 527 -1.41 -12.38 -23.67
N ARG A 528 -1.16 -12.40 -24.98
CA ARG A 528 -1.94 -11.62 -25.95
C ARG A 528 -2.87 -12.55 -26.70
N ILE A 529 -4.16 -12.24 -26.69
CA ILE A 529 -5.21 -12.92 -27.44
C ILE A 529 -5.53 -12.09 -28.68
N ASP A 530 -5.46 -12.71 -29.86
CA ASP A 530 -5.81 -12.04 -31.14
C ASP A 530 -7.07 -12.62 -31.80
N SER A 531 -7.56 -13.75 -31.30
CA SER A 531 -8.66 -14.50 -31.87
C SER A 531 -9.40 -15.27 -30.79
N VAL A 532 -10.73 -15.15 -30.78
CA VAL A 532 -11.61 -16.01 -29.98
C VAL A 532 -12.36 -16.96 -30.91
N GLY A 533 -12.62 -18.18 -30.43
CA GLY A 533 -13.22 -19.24 -31.21
C GLY A 533 -14.41 -19.85 -30.53
N ARG A 534 -15.36 -20.34 -31.33
CA ARG A 534 -16.49 -21.14 -30.86
C ARG A 534 -16.62 -22.41 -31.68
N CYS A 535 -16.92 -23.52 -31.02
CA CYS A 535 -17.04 -24.83 -31.65
C CYS A 535 -18.16 -24.76 -32.70
N TYR A 536 -17.91 -25.29 -33.89
CA TYR A 536 -18.93 -25.38 -34.92
C TYR A 536 -19.81 -26.60 -34.70
N MET A 537 -21.12 -26.41 -34.76
CA MET A 537 -22.13 -27.46 -34.65
C MET A 537 -23.07 -27.40 -35.85
N ASP A 538 -23.28 -28.54 -36.50
CA ASP A 538 -24.16 -28.63 -37.67
C ASP A 538 -25.60 -28.21 -37.30
N GLY A 539 -26.17 -27.30 -38.09
CA GLY A 539 -27.47 -26.66 -37.81
C GLY A 539 -27.44 -25.40 -36.93
N ASN A 540 -26.32 -25.07 -36.26
CA ASN A 540 -26.16 -23.79 -35.57
C ASN A 540 -25.64 -22.72 -36.55
N ILE A 541 -26.52 -21.79 -36.92
CA ILE A 541 -26.25 -20.65 -37.80
C ILE A 541 -26.33 -19.30 -37.06
N SER A 542 -26.42 -19.33 -35.73
CA SER A 542 -26.68 -18.16 -34.89
C SER A 542 -25.43 -17.35 -34.61
N ALA A 543 -25.64 -16.10 -34.17
CA ALA A 543 -24.57 -15.27 -33.63
C ALA A 543 -24.50 -15.43 -32.11
N HIS A 544 -23.32 -15.76 -31.59
CA HIS A 544 -23.07 -15.89 -30.13
C HIS A 544 -22.16 -14.77 -29.66
N THR A 545 -22.46 -14.20 -28.49
CA THR A 545 -21.61 -13.21 -27.84
C THR A 545 -20.57 -13.93 -26.99
N ILE A 546 -19.29 -13.77 -27.31
CA ILE A 546 -18.17 -14.20 -26.49
C ILE A 546 -17.73 -13.04 -25.59
N LYS A 547 -17.57 -13.30 -24.30
CA LYS A 547 -17.02 -12.38 -23.30
C LYS A 547 -15.77 -12.96 -22.64
N ILE A 548 -14.77 -12.13 -22.40
CA ILE A 548 -13.69 -12.41 -21.45
C ILE A 548 -13.83 -11.40 -20.32
N VAL A 549 -13.88 -11.87 -19.09
CA VAL A 549 -14.20 -11.08 -17.89
C VAL A 549 -13.13 -11.32 -16.85
N ARG A 550 -12.48 -10.26 -16.34
CA ARG A 550 -11.47 -10.38 -15.27
C ARG A 550 -12.15 -10.67 -13.95
N LEU A 551 -11.64 -11.62 -13.17
CA LEU A 551 -12.33 -12.09 -11.96
C LEU A 551 -12.14 -11.22 -10.73
N SER A 552 -11.09 -10.40 -10.68
CA SER A 552 -10.83 -9.54 -9.52
C SER A 552 -11.90 -8.46 -9.35
N ASP A 553 -12.51 -8.03 -10.46
CA ASP A 553 -13.43 -6.89 -10.53
C ASP A 553 -14.64 -7.13 -11.46
N LEU A 554 -14.75 -8.31 -12.08
CA LEU A 554 -15.77 -8.66 -13.08
C LEU A 554 -15.76 -7.75 -14.33
N TYR A 555 -14.64 -7.08 -14.63
CA TYR A 555 -14.54 -6.18 -15.77
C TYR A 555 -14.47 -6.96 -17.10
N PRO A 556 -15.32 -6.64 -18.11
CA PRO A 556 -15.32 -7.33 -19.39
C PRO A 556 -14.18 -6.83 -20.30
N VAL A 557 -13.01 -7.48 -20.22
CA VAL A 557 -11.84 -7.15 -21.06
C VAL A 557 -12.04 -7.41 -22.55
N LEU A 558 -13.00 -8.25 -22.92
CA LEU A 558 -13.43 -8.44 -24.30
C LEU A 558 -14.91 -8.76 -24.35
N VAL A 559 -15.65 -8.10 -25.25
CA VAL A 559 -17.01 -8.50 -25.65
C VAL A 559 -17.07 -8.47 -27.17
N THR A 560 -17.41 -9.59 -27.80
CA THR A 560 -17.51 -9.69 -29.26
C THR A 560 -18.56 -10.70 -29.67
N LYS A 561 -19.07 -10.61 -30.90
CA LYS A 561 -20.01 -11.58 -31.47
C LYS A 561 -19.35 -12.42 -32.55
N ILE A 562 -19.49 -13.74 -32.48
CA ILE A 562 -19.10 -14.67 -33.55
C ILE A 562 -20.34 -15.18 -34.27
N GLU A 563 -20.36 -15.06 -35.60
CA GLU A 563 -21.47 -15.53 -36.43
C GLU A 563 -21.15 -16.93 -36.97
N MET A 564 -21.96 -17.92 -36.62
CA MET A 564 -21.68 -19.32 -36.93
C MET A 564 -22.03 -19.71 -38.37
N ASP A 565 -22.75 -18.88 -39.12
CA ASP A 565 -23.00 -19.03 -40.56
C ASP A 565 -21.85 -18.49 -41.43
N LYS A 566 -20.95 -17.68 -40.86
CA LYS A 566 -19.80 -17.06 -41.53
C LYS A 566 -18.48 -17.75 -41.14
N GLY A 567 -17.42 -17.51 -41.92
CA GLY A 567 -16.07 -17.99 -41.63
C GLY A 567 -15.83 -19.49 -41.87
N LYS A 568 -14.56 -19.87 -41.85
CA LYS A 568 -14.09 -21.25 -42.04
C LYS A 568 -14.01 -22.00 -40.70
N ILE A 569 -14.37 -23.28 -40.70
CA ILE A 569 -14.13 -24.20 -39.59
C ILE A 569 -12.66 -24.63 -39.65
N GLU A 570 -11.91 -24.38 -38.58
CA GLU A 570 -10.51 -24.78 -38.51
C GLU A 570 -10.35 -26.26 -38.12
N ASN A 571 -9.13 -26.78 -38.25
CA ASN A 571 -8.82 -28.20 -38.05
C ASN A 571 -9.09 -28.70 -36.61
N ASP A 572 -9.22 -27.80 -35.64
CA ASP A 572 -9.58 -28.08 -34.24
C ASP A 572 -11.11 -28.14 -34.01
N GLY A 573 -11.92 -27.88 -35.04
CA GLY A 573 -13.38 -27.90 -34.97
C GLY A 573 -14.02 -26.57 -34.58
N TYR A 574 -13.22 -25.52 -34.38
CA TYR A 574 -13.69 -24.19 -33.99
C TYR A 574 -13.75 -23.25 -35.20
N LYS A 575 -14.74 -22.37 -35.22
CA LYS A 575 -14.70 -21.14 -36.01
C LYS A 575 -14.07 -20.06 -35.17
N TYR A 576 -13.10 -19.34 -35.71
CA TYR A 576 -12.45 -18.23 -35.03
C TYR A 576 -12.86 -16.90 -35.63
N LYS A 577 -13.02 -15.91 -34.75
CA LYS A 577 -13.13 -14.50 -35.11
C LYS A 577 -11.89 -13.78 -34.61
N ARG A 578 -11.20 -13.09 -35.53
CA ARG A 578 -10.13 -12.16 -35.17
C ARG A 578 -10.70 -10.99 -34.38
N VAL A 579 -10.04 -10.62 -33.31
CA VAL A 579 -10.38 -9.46 -32.46
C VAL A 579 -9.22 -8.48 -32.44
N ALA A 580 -9.48 -7.25 -32.00
CA ALA A 580 -8.39 -6.37 -31.59
C ALA A 580 -7.58 -7.09 -30.51
N PRO A 581 -6.23 -7.08 -30.55
CA PRO A 581 -5.44 -7.81 -29.57
C PRO A 581 -5.77 -7.40 -28.14
N VAL A 582 -6.08 -8.38 -27.30
CA VAL A 582 -6.40 -8.18 -25.87
C VAL A 582 -5.31 -8.85 -25.05
N VAL A 583 -4.71 -8.10 -24.12
CA VAL A 583 -3.73 -8.64 -23.17
C VAL A 583 -4.46 -9.13 -21.93
N LEU A 584 -4.17 -10.37 -21.53
CA LEU A 584 -4.53 -10.89 -20.23
C LEU A 584 -3.30 -10.84 -19.32
N ASP A 585 -3.46 -10.21 -18.17
CA ASP A 585 -2.40 -9.89 -17.23
C ASP A 585 -1.83 -11.17 -16.60
N ALA A 586 -0.53 -11.18 -16.32
CA ALA A 586 0.11 -12.25 -15.58
C ALA A 586 -0.57 -12.47 -14.22
N TYR A 587 -0.58 -13.72 -13.75
CA TYR A 587 -1.14 -14.12 -12.45
C TYR A 587 -2.62 -13.77 -12.25
N THR A 588 -3.36 -13.47 -13.32
CA THR A 588 -4.74 -12.96 -13.27
C THR A 588 -5.74 -14.00 -13.76
N HIS A 589 -6.94 -14.00 -13.17
CA HIS A 589 -8.00 -14.96 -13.48
C HIS A 589 -9.08 -14.33 -14.35
N TYR A 590 -9.62 -15.12 -15.30
CA TYR A 590 -10.66 -14.65 -16.22
C TYR A 590 -11.79 -15.67 -16.37
N TYR A 591 -13.02 -15.21 -16.59
CA TYR A 591 -14.10 -16.02 -17.14
C TYR A 591 -14.12 -15.81 -18.64
N ILE A 592 -14.31 -16.88 -19.38
CA ILE A 592 -14.52 -16.84 -20.83
C ILE A 592 -15.87 -17.48 -21.09
N LEU A 593 -16.80 -16.66 -21.55
CA LEU A 593 -18.24 -16.91 -21.55
C LEU A 593 -18.82 -16.73 -22.95
N SER A 594 -19.88 -17.48 -23.26
CA SER A 594 -20.65 -17.42 -24.50
C SER A 594 -22.13 -17.33 -24.15
N THR A 595 -22.90 -16.56 -24.93
CA THR A 595 -24.37 -16.59 -24.86
C THR A 595 -24.91 -17.70 -25.75
N GLU A 596 -25.94 -18.39 -25.26
CA GLU A 596 -26.47 -19.58 -25.89
C GLU A 596 -27.94 -19.39 -26.31
N ASP A 597 -28.35 -20.08 -27.37
CA ASP A 597 -29.71 -20.08 -27.91
C ASP A 597 -30.30 -21.50 -27.97
N SER A 598 -31.57 -21.62 -28.34
CA SER A 598 -32.29 -22.90 -28.28
C SER A 598 -31.77 -23.98 -29.25
N ARG A 599 -30.83 -23.63 -30.14
CA ARG A 599 -30.16 -24.54 -31.07
C ARG A 599 -28.78 -24.97 -30.56
N ASP A 600 -28.36 -24.49 -29.39
CA ASP A 600 -27.09 -24.84 -28.78
C ASP A 600 -27.14 -26.13 -27.98
N TYR A 601 -25.99 -26.79 -28.00
CA TYR A 601 -25.76 -28.04 -27.31
C TYR A 601 -24.46 -27.94 -26.52
N SER A 602 -24.51 -28.36 -25.27
CA SER A 602 -23.30 -28.60 -24.49
C SER A 602 -22.55 -29.79 -25.05
N LEU A 603 -21.23 -29.67 -25.05
CA LEU A 603 -20.35 -30.76 -25.44
C LEU A 603 -19.92 -31.52 -24.21
N ASN A 604 -19.84 -32.85 -24.31
CA ASN A 604 -19.29 -33.66 -23.24
C ASN A 604 -17.75 -33.64 -23.32
N ILE A 605 -17.11 -32.54 -22.92
CA ILE A 605 -15.64 -32.40 -22.94
C ILE A 605 -15.12 -32.55 -21.52
N ASN A 606 -14.25 -33.54 -21.34
CA ASN A 606 -13.47 -33.65 -20.12
C ASN A 606 -12.40 -32.54 -20.10
N LEU A 607 -12.70 -31.41 -19.44
CA LEU A 607 -11.79 -30.27 -19.35
C LEU A 607 -10.50 -30.57 -18.59
N SER A 608 -10.46 -31.65 -17.78
CA SER A 608 -9.21 -32.12 -17.15
C SER A 608 -8.19 -32.67 -18.15
N SER A 609 -8.61 -33.01 -19.37
CA SER A 609 -7.75 -33.44 -20.48
C SER A 609 -7.37 -32.32 -21.46
N ALA A 610 -7.80 -31.08 -21.21
CA ALA A 610 -7.44 -29.92 -22.02
C ALA A 610 -5.94 -29.57 -21.91
N GLU A 611 -5.31 -29.11 -22.99
CA GLU A 611 -3.91 -28.69 -22.96
C GLU A 611 -3.76 -27.39 -22.16
N THR A 612 -3.34 -27.50 -20.91
CA THR A 612 -3.01 -26.33 -20.06
C THR A 612 -1.51 -26.06 -20.06
N SER A 613 -1.13 -24.79 -20.04
CA SER A 613 0.24 -24.30 -20.15
C SER A 613 0.72 -23.53 -18.95
N SER A 614 2.03 -23.27 -18.88
CA SER A 614 2.61 -22.30 -17.95
C SER A 614 2.08 -20.87 -18.16
N ALA A 615 1.37 -20.60 -19.26
CA ALA A 615 0.82 -19.30 -19.59
C ALA A 615 -0.70 -19.22 -19.40
N VAL A 616 -1.45 -20.31 -19.57
CA VAL A 616 -2.91 -20.36 -19.40
C VAL A 616 -3.35 -21.72 -18.86
N ARG A 617 -4.14 -21.70 -17.79
CA ARG A 617 -4.77 -22.89 -17.20
C ARG A 617 -6.30 -22.76 -17.17
N ILE A 618 -7.02 -23.78 -17.63
CA ILE A 618 -8.47 -23.92 -17.41
C ILE A 618 -8.69 -24.47 -16.00
N LEU A 619 -9.52 -23.79 -15.22
CA LEU A 619 -9.79 -24.15 -13.82
C LEU A 619 -11.07 -24.96 -13.67
N ARG A 620 -12.15 -24.60 -14.38
CA ARG A 620 -13.45 -25.30 -14.36
C ARG A 620 -14.41 -24.74 -15.39
N PRO A 621 -15.44 -25.50 -15.81
CA PRO A 621 -16.59 -24.93 -16.51
C PRO A 621 -17.37 -24.00 -15.57
N VAL A 622 -18.08 -23.03 -16.14
CA VAL A 622 -18.96 -22.12 -15.40
C VAL A 622 -20.24 -21.82 -16.17
N TRP A 623 -21.35 -21.70 -15.43
CA TRP A 623 -22.58 -21.08 -15.90
C TRP A 623 -22.83 -19.83 -15.07
N THR A 624 -23.11 -18.70 -15.71
CA THR A 624 -23.39 -17.44 -15.03
C THR A 624 -24.63 -16.80 -15.61
N ASP A 625 -25.50 -16.25 -14.78
CA ASP A 625 -26.56 -15.38 -15.32
C ASP A 625 -26.00 -14.01 -15.73
N ILE A 626 -26.88 -13.14 -16.25
CA ILE A 626 -26.52 -11.77 -16.65
C ILE A 626 -26.07 -10.88 -15.48
N SER A 627 -26.35 -11.27 -14.23
CA SER A 627 -25.94 -10.56 -13.01
C SER A 627 -24.59 -11.03 -12.46
N GLY A 628 -23.95 -12.01 -13.11
CA GLY A 628 -22.65 -12.57 -12.69
C GLY A 628 -22.75 -13.61 -11.57
N THR A 629 -23.97 -14.03 -11.19
CA THR A 629 -24.17 -15.11 -10.22
C THR A 629 -23.70 -16.43 -10.83
N VAL A 630 -22.74 -17.08 -10.19
CA VAL A 630 -22.15 -18.34 -10.66
C VAL A 630 -22.99 -19.52 -10.17
N TYR A 631 -23.53 -20.31 -11.08
CA TYR A 631 -24.22 -21.55 -10.77
C TYR A 631 -23.23 -22.71 -10.85
N HIS A 632 -23.05 -23.42 -9.73
CA HIS A 632 -22.13 -24.55 -9.65
C HIS A 632 -22.77 -25.82 -10.21
N ILE A 633 -22.09 -26.44 -11.18
CA ILE A 633 -22.37 -27.81 -11.61
C ILE A 633 -21.73 -28.74 -10.58
N ASP A 634 -22.48 -29.74 -10.13
CA ASP A 634 -22.10 -30.69 -9.09
C ASP A 634 -20.72 -31.35 -9.33
N LYS A 635 -20.01 -31.70 -8.24
CA LYS A 635 -18.59 -32.15 -8.22
C LYS A 635 -18.25 -33.39 -9.07
N ASN A 636 -19.25 -34.08 -9.63
CA ASN A 636 -19.09 -35.35 -10.35
C ASN A 636 -19.19 -35.23 -11.87
N ASN A 637 -19.21 -34.00 -12.43
CA ASN A 637 -19.59 -33.76 -13.83
C ASN A 637 -18.61 -32.83 -14.60
N ASP A 638 -17.29 -33.06 -14.46
CA ASP A 638 -16.21 -32.46 -15.29
C ASP A 638 -16.34 -32.76 -16.79
N LEU A 639 -17.35 -33.54 -17.14
CA LEU A 639 -17.79 -33.93 -18.47
C LEU A 639 -18.49 -32.79 -19.22
N TYR A 640 -18.96 -31.70 -18.59
CA TYR A 640 -19.61 -30.60 -19.32
C TYR A 640 -18.60 -29.57 -19.85
N GLY A 641 -18.44 -29.61 -21.17
CA GLY A 641 -17.45 -28.90 -21.97
C GLY A 641 -17.95 -27.64 -22.64
N ASN A 642 -17.21 -26.56 -22.42
CA ASN A 642 -17.41 -25.23 -22.96
C ASN A 642 -17.20 -25.19 -24.50
N LEU A 643 -18.08 -24.46 -25.20
CA LEU A 643 -18.06 -24.24 -26.64
C LEU A 643 -16.97 -23.26 -27.10
N ILE A 644 -16.15 -22.70 -26.20
CA ILE A 644 -15.23 -21.59 -26.50
C ILE A 644 -13.75 -22.03 -26.53
N ASN A 645 -12.97 -21.41 -27.41
CA ASN A 645 -11.51 -21.53 -27.52
C ASN A 645 -10.90 -20.14 -27.82
N PHE A 646 -9.58 -20.00 -27.77
CA PHE A 646 -8.89 -18.78 -28.21
C PHE A 646 -7.44 -19.09 -28.60
N LYS A 647 -6.87 -18.22 -29.43
CA LYS A 647 -5.45 -18.25 -29.81
C LYS A 647 -4.70 -17.20 -29.01
N TYR A 648 -3.53 -17.57 -28.48
CA TYR A 648 -2.72 -16.67 -27.68
C TYR A 648 -1.22 -16.84 -27.95
N GLU A 649 -0.48 -15.77 -27.66
CA GLU A 649 0.98 -15.78 -27.54
C GLU A 649 1.41 -15.33 -26.14
N ILE A 650 2.55 -15.83 -25.68
CA ILE A 650 3.20 -15.35 -24.45
C ILE A 650 3.97 -14.08 -24.79
N ILE A 651 3.71 -13.01 -24.06
CA ILE A 651 4.41 -11.74 -24.25
C ILE A 651 5.82 -11.89 -23.65
N GLY A 652 6.85 -11.94 -24.51
CA GLY A 652 8.24 -12.14 -24.12
C GLY A 652 8.88 -10.91 -23.45
N GLU A 653 10.05 -11.09 -22.83
CA GLU A 653 10.80 -10.03 -22.12
C GLU A 653 11.10 -8.80 -22.99
N SER A 654 11.22 -8.95 -24.31
CA SER A 654 11.44 -7.83 -25.24
C SER A 654 10.21 -6.94 -25.48
N GLU A 655 9.01 -7.34 -25.02
CA GLU A 655 7.80 -6.51 -25.03
C GLU A 655 7.45 -5.94 -23.63
N LYS A 656 8.22 -6.26 -22.58
CA LYS A 656 8.09 -5.68 -21.24
C LYS A 656 8.67 -4.26 -21.22
N THR A 657 7.96 -3.29 -21.81
CA THR A 657 8.26 -1.89 -21.50
C THR A 657 7.84 -1.66 -20.04
N LYS A 658 8.80 -1.31 -19.17
CA LYS A 658 8.55 -0.95 -17.76
C LYS A 658 7.56 0.21 -17.73
N ASN A 659 6.43 0.09 -17.02
CA ASN A 659 5.59 1.25 -16.72
C ASN A 659 6.41 2.19 -15.83
N LEU A 660 6.84 3.32 -16.39
CA LEU A 660 7.70 4.29 -15.75
C LEU A 660 6.97 5.13 -14.71
N ALA A 661 5.64 5.18 -14.77
CA ALA A 661 4.81 5.85 -13.77
C ALA A 661 4.57 4.98 -12.52
N ARG A 662 4.81 3.67 -12.57
CA ARG A 662 4.49 2.79 -11.45
C ARG A 662 5.27 3.16 -10.18
N GLY A 663 4.54 3.33 -9.08
CA GLY A 663 5.09 3.69 -7.76
C GLY A 663 5.73 5.08 -7.68
N LYS A 664 5.47 5.96 -8.66
CA LYS A 664 5.97 7.32 -8.69
C LYS A 664 5.14 8.27 -7.83
N GLU A 665 5.70 9.44 -7.54
CA GLU A 665 4.99 10.49 -6.81
C GLU A 665 3.87 11.06 -7.69
N ALA A 666 2.68 11.19 -7.13
CA ALA A 666 1.54 11.76 -7.81
C ALA A 666 0.69 12.62 -6.89
N PHE A 667 -0.03 13.55 -7.50
CA PHE A 667 -0.94 14.42 -6.80
C PHE A 667 -2.09 14.90 -7.68
N LEU A 668 -3.15 15.38 -7.04
CA LEU A 668 -4.33 15.91 -7.71
C LEU A 668 -4.28 17.45 -7.71
N GLN A 669 -4.53 18.06 -8.85
CA GLN A 669 -4.66 19.52 -9.01
C GLN A 669 -6.01 19.91 -9.63
N ASP A 670 -6.46 21.14 -9.41
CA ASP A 670 -7.49 21.75 -10.24
C ASP A 670 -6.90 22.25 -11.57
N ASN A 671 -7.77 22.83 -12.39
CA ASN A 671 -7.42 23.34 -13.70
C ASN A 671 -6.58 24.64 -13.67
N GLU A 672 -6.42 25.24 -12.50
CA GLU A 672 -5.59 26.40 -12.24
C GLU A 672 -4.22 26.01 -11.65
N GLY A 673 -3.98 24.70 -11.43
CA GLY A 673 -2.74 24.17 -10.87
C GLY A 673 -2.70 24.15 -9.34
N ASN A 674 -3.81 24.45 -8.66
CA ASN A 674 -3.89 24.36 -7.20
C ASN A 674 -4.16 22.91 -6.77
N MET A 675 -3.59 22.48 -5.65
CA MET A 675 -3.79 21.12 -5.13
C MET A 675 -5.25 20.87 -4.70
N VAL A 676 -5.79 19.68 -5.00
CA VAL A 676 -7.17 19.27 -4.61
C VAL A 676 -7.21 17.99 -3.78
N ASN A 677 -8.30 17.80 -3.01
CA ASN A 677 -8.60 16.60 -2.21
C ASN A 677 -8.80 15.37 -3.08
N ALA A 678 -8.49 14.19 -2.55
CA ALA A 678 -9.12 12.97 -3.03
C ALA A 678 -10.60 12.90 -2.56
N SER A 679 -11.48 12.23 -3.30
CA SER A 679 -12.91 12.14 -2.95
C SER A 679 -13.20 11.31 -1.71
N CYS A 680 -12.35 10.31 -1.42
CA CYS A 680 -12.36 9.57 -0.16
C CYS A 680 -10.93 9.15 0.21
N GLY A 681 -10.68 8.88 1.51
CA GLY A 681 -9.34 8.63 2.05
C GLY A 681 -8.58 7.44 1.44
N ILE A 682 -9.26 6.59 0.66
CA ILE A 682 -8.67 5.46 -0.05
C ILE A 682 -8.48 5.71 -1.54
N ASN A 683 -8.92 6.83 -2.13
CA ASN A 683 -8.89 7.13 -3.57
C ASN A 683 -7.83 8.19 -3.96
N VAL A 684 -6.62 8.04 -3.42
CA VAL A 684 -5.50 8.98 -3.58
C VAL A 684 -4.89 8.94 -4.98
N ALA A 685 -4.09 9.97 -5.34
CA ALA A 685 -3.50 10.10 -6.67
C ALA A 685 -2.66 8.87 -7.09
N GLU A 686 -1.96 8.31 -6.13
CA GLU A 686 -0.99 7.23 -6.29
C GLU A 686 -1.65 5.88 -6.55
N ASN A 687 -2.94 5.73 -6.28
CA ASN A 687 -3.70 4.56 -6.72
C ASN A 687 -3.76 4.43 -8.24
N ALA A 688 -3.65 5.55 -8.97
CA ALA A 688 -3.52 5.46 -10.41
C ALA A 688 -2.16 4.87 -10.84
N LEU A 689 -1.22 4.67 -9.92
CA LEU A 689 0.15 4.27 -10.23
C LEU A 689 0.57 2.97 -9.53
N ASP A 690 -0.36 2.25 -8.91
CA ASP A 690 -0.07 1.10 -8.06
C ASP A 690 -0.20 -0.26 -8.80
N GLY A 691 -0.70 -0.26 -10.04
CA GLY A 691 -0.92 -1.45 -10.84
C GLY A 691 -2.15 -2.26 -10.42
N LYS A 692 -3.00 -1.75 -9.51
CA LYS A 692 -4.18 -2.44 -8.98
C LYS A 692 -5.45 -1.82 -9.55
N LEU A 693 -6.11 -2.57 -10.42
CA LEU A 693 -7.32 -2.07 -11.10
C LEU A 693 -8.58 -1.95 -10.21
N GLY A 694 -8.45 -2.31 -8.92
CA GLY A 694 -9.48 -2.13 -7.90
C GLY A 694 -9.30 -0.88 -7.04
N THR A 695 -8.24 -0.10 -7.25
CA THR A 695 -8.01 1.19 -6.62
C THR A 695 -8.14 2.29 -7.68
N MET A 696 -8.30 3.55 -7.26
CA MET A 696 -8.44 4.66 -8.20
C MET A 696 -8.04 5.99 -7.58
N ALA A 697 -7.57 6.91 -8.43
CA ALA A 697 -7.39 8.31 -8.12
C ALA A 697 -8.64 9.10 -8.52
N VAL A 698 -9.19 9.85 -7.56
CA VAL A 698 -10.41 10.64 -7.75
C VAL A 698 -10.31 11.93 -6.97
N ALA A 699 -10.51 13.09 -7.61
CA ALA A 699 -10.56 14.37 -6.89
C ALA A 699 -11.92 14.60 -6.21
N GLY A 700 -11.93 15.34 -5.10
CA GLY A 700 -13.13 15.63 -4.29
C GLY A 700 -14.20 16.46 -5.00
N ASP A 701 -15.40 16.47 -4.40
CA ASP A 701 -16.67 16.85 -5.04
C ASP A 701 -16.89 18.36 -5.31
N GLU A 702 -15.90 19.22 -5.09
CA GLU A 702 -16.10 20.68 -5.14
C GLU A 702 -15.94 21.29 -6.54
N LYS A 703 -15.15 20.66 -7.42
CA LYS A 703 -14.90 21.15 -8.80
C LYS A 703 -15.02 20.00 -9.79
N TRP A 704 -15.62 20.28 -10.95
CA TRP A 704 -15.82 19.31 -12.03
C TRP A 704 -14.51 18.89 -12.68
N ALA A 705 -13.58 19.80 -12.98
CA ALA A 705 -12.33 19.46 -13.67
C ALA A 705 -11.13 19.37 -12.74
N TRP A 706 -10.29 18.35 -12.93
CA TRP A 706 -9.10 18.09 -12.13
C TRP A 706 -8.00 17.40 -12.94
N THR A 707 -6.78 17.40 -12.40
CA THR A 707 -5.57 16.90 -13.06
C THR A 707 -4.86 15.90 -12.15
N LEU A 708 -4.59 14.69 -12.66
CA LEU A 708 -3.57 13.81 -12.08
C LEU A 708 -2.20 14.31 -12.56
N HIS A 709 -1.34 14.70 -11.63
CA HIS A 709 0.04 15.09 -11.90
C HIS A 709 0.96 13.98 -11.40
N VAL A 710 1.93 13.57 -12.21
CA VAL A 710 2.93 12.54 -11.89
C VAL A 710 4.33 13.07 -12.14
N ASP A 711 5.22 12.93 -11.14
CA ASP A 711 6.66 13.14 -11.28
C ASP A 711 7.37 11.79 -11.42
N LEU A 712 7.99 11.55 -12.58
CA LEU A 712 8.76 10.34 -12.86
C LEU A 712 10.10 10.29 -12.08
N GLY A 713 10.47 11.36 -11.39
CA GLY A 713 11.66 11.51 -10.55
C GLY A 713 12.89 12.01 -11.31
N ASP A 714 13.12 11.49 -12.51
CA ASP A 714 14.20 11.89 -13.42
C ASP A 714 13.65 12.23 -14.80
N ILE A 715 14.43 12.94 -15.62
CA ILE A 715 14.12 13.12 -17.05
C ILE A 715 14.30 11.76 -17.75
N MET A 716 13.17 11.14 -18.11
CA MET A 716 13.10 9.90 -18.86
C MET A 716 13.23 10.18 -20.36
N ALA A 717 14.15 9.50 -21.03
CA ALA A 717 14.35 9.67 -22.47
C ALA A 717 13.32 8.87 -23.28
N SER A 718 12.95 9.41 -24.45
CA SER A 718 12.20 8.69 -25.48
C SER A 718 10.81 8.17 -25.06
N ILE A 719 10.10 8.87 -24.17
CA ILE A 719 8.69 8.57 -23.83
C ILE A 719 7.82 8.77 -25.06
N ASN A 720 7.10 7.74 -25.48
CA ASN A 720 6.29 7.79 -26.70
C ASN A 720 4.88 7.20 -26.56
N LYS A 721 4.55 6.61 -25.40
CA LYS A 721 3.29 5.93 -25.17
C LYS A 721 2.78 6.16 -23.75
N VAL A 722 1.52 6.54 -23.64
CA VAL A 722 0.77 6.62 -22.38
C VAL A 722 -0.49 5.78 -22.48
N VAL A 723 -0.83 5.07 -21.40
CA VAL A 723 -2.11 4.38 -21.24
C VAL A 723 -2.82 4.94 -20.03
N VAL A 724 -4.03 5.47 -20.20
CA VAL A 724 -4.89 5.93 -19.09
C VAL A 724 -6.07 4.97 -18.98
N LYS A 725 -6.25 4.33 -17.84
CA LYS A 725 -7.40 3.48 -17.53
C LYS A 725 -8.34 4.25 -16.63
N PHE A 726 -9.54 4.54 -17.10
CA PHE A 726 -10.60 5.11 -16.29
C PHE A 726 -11.49 4.00 -15.70
N ALA A 727 -12.19 4.29 -14.62
CA ALA A 727 -13.21 3.39 -14.08
C ALA A 727 -14.36 3.22 -15.09
N GLU A 728 -15.12 2.13 -14.94
CA GLU A 728 -16.21 1.79 -15.88
C GLU A 728 -17.32 2.85 -15.89
N ASP A 729 -17.69 3.35 -14.70
CA ASP A 729 -18.79 4.31 -14.53
C ASP A 729 -18.34 5.71 -14.06
N LEU A 730 -17.05 5.91 -13.82
CA LEU A 730 -16.50 7.18 -13.34
C LEU A 730 -15.36 7.62 -14.27
N TYR A 731 -15.68 8.40 -15.31
CA TYR A 731 -14.70 8.81 -16.32
C TYR A 731 -14.97 10.20 -16.89
N PRO A 732 -13.94 10.93 -17.34
CA PRO A 732 -14.13 12.14 -18.12
C PRO A 732 -14.57 11.82 -19.55
N THR A 733 -15.46 12.61 -20.10
CA THR A 733 -15.77 12.65 -21.55
C THR A 733 -14.74 13.45 -22.34
N GLU A 734 -13.99 14.34 -21.69
CA GLU A 734 -12.92 15.11 -22.30
C GLU A 734 -11.69 15.08 -21.39
N TYR A 735 -10.51 14.73 -21.91
CA TYR A 735 -9.26 14.78 -21.16
C TYR A 735 -8.06 15.08 -22.06
N MET A 736 -6.96 15.54 -21.46
CA MET A 736 -5.70 15.78 -22.17
C MET A 736 -4.51 15.16 -21.43
N ILE A 737 -3.51 14.75 -22.21
CA ILE A 737 -2.22 14.27 -21.72
C ILE A 737 -1.20 15.36 -21.98
N MET A 738 -0.57 15.87 -20.92
CA MET A 738 0.46 16.87 -20.99
C MET A 738 1.78 16.34 -20.43
N MET A 739 2.89 16.78 -20.99
CA MET A 739 4.23 16.32 -20.62
C MET A 739 5.20 17.48 -20.51
N SER A 740 6.12 17.39 -19.55
CA SER A 740 7.16 18.39 -19.34
C SER A 740 8.47 17.76 -18.84
N SER A 741 9.60 18.38 -19.15
CA SER A 741 10.91 18.04 -18.58
C SER A 741 11.29 18.89 -17.36
N ASP A 742 10.65 20.05 -17.19
CA ASP A 742 11.07 21.10 -16.27
C ASP A 742 9.93 21.71 -15.43
N GLU A 743 8.70 21.22 -15.61
CA GLU A 743 7.47 21.70 -14.96
C GLU A 743 6.98 23.08 -15.40
N ASP A 744 7.82 23.87 -16.07
CA ASP A 744 7.51 25.19 -16.61
C ASP A 744 6.93 25.11 -18.03
N ASN A 745 7.49 24.23 -18.87
CA ASN A 745 7.15 24.12 -20.28
C ASN A 745 6.37 22.82 -20.54
N TRP A 746 5.08 22.96 -20.88
CA TRP A 746 4.20 21.82 -21.11
C TRP A 746 3.87 21.61 -22.59
N ILE A 747 4.07 20.38 -23.04
CA ILE A 747 3.65 19.89 -24.36
C ILE A 747 2.35 19.12 -24.17
N ILE A 748 1.33 19.43 -24.97
CA ILE A 748 0.13 18.60 -25.07
C ILE A 748 0.49 17.41 -25.97
N ALA A 749 0.64 16.23 -25.37
CA ALA A 749 1.00 15.00 -26.07
C ALA A 749 -0.20 14.38 -26.77
N ASP A 750 -1.40 14.49 -26.18
CA ASP A 750 -2.66 14.03 -26.78
C ASP A 750 -3.88 14.74 -26.17
N THR A 751 -4.98 14.79 -26.92
CA THR A 751 -6.28 15.31 -26.48
C THR A 751 -7.40 14.38 -26.92
N THR A 752 -8.28 14.01 -26.01
CA THR A 752 -9.48 13.22 -26.32
C THR A 752 -10.73 14.01 -25.98
N ASN A 753 -11.61 14.16 -26.98
CA ASN A 753 -12.97 14.68 -26.81
C ASN A 753 -13.93 13.55 -27.21
N ASN A 754 -14.86 13.17 -26.33
CA ASN A 754 -15.75 11.99 -26.40
C ASN A 754 -15.15 10.67 -25.89
N CYS A 755 -14.45 10.71 -24.75
CA CYS A 755 -14.06 9.52 -24.01
C CYS A 755 -15.29 8.84 -23.39
N ASN A 756 -15.27 7.51 -23.34
CA ASN A 756 -16.35 6.63 -22.87
C ASN A 756 -15.82 5.58 -21.86
N GLY A 757 -14.87 5.96 -21.00
CA GLY A 757 -14.33 5.13 -19.92
C GLY A 757 -13.41 3.98 -20.32
N GLY A 758 -12.83 3.27 -19.35
CA GLY A 758 -11.90 2.16 -19.61
C GLY A 758 -10.52 2.58 -20.11
N SER A 759 -9.79 1.66 -20.77
CA SER A 759 -8.39 1.87 -21.17
C SER A 759 -8.24 2.71 -22.44
N ARG A 760 -7.39 3.74 -22.41
CA ARG A 760 -7.07 4.62 -23.53
C ARG A 760 -5.57 4.65 -23.75
N THR A 761 -5.13 4.37 -24.97
CA THR A 761 -3.72 4.38 -25.34
C THR A 761 -3.44 5.52 -26.30
N SER A 762 -2.49 6.36 -25.93
CA SER A 762 -2.00 7.49 -26.72
C SER A 762 -0.56 7.22 -27.13
N ILE A 763 -0.28 7.30 -28.43
CA ILE A 763 1.06 7.15 -29.01
C ILE A 763 1.42 8.46 -29.70
N PHE A 764 2.58 9.00 -29.36
CA PHE A 764 3.06 10.29 -29.86
C PHE A 764 4.57 10.22 -30.17
N LYS A 765 5.12 11.31 -30.73
CA LYS A 765 6.56 11.37 -31.02
C LYS A 765 7.36 11.26 -29.72
N PRO A 766 8.52 10.56 -29.69
CA PRO A 766 9.32 10.43 -28.48
C PRO A 766 9.69 11.79 -27.86
N LEU A 767 9.48 11.93 -26.56
CA LEU A 767 9.79 13.10 -25.76
C LEU A 767 10.71 12.73 -24.60
N ASN A 768 11.56 13.68 -24.19
CA ASN A 768 12.27 13.58 -22.92
C ASN A 768 11.40 14.23 -21.83
N VAL A 769 10.98 13.46 -20.83
CA VAL A 769 9.89 13.84 -19.93
C VAL A 769 10.24 13.47 -18.50
N ARG A 770 9.99 14.38 -17.56
CA ARG A 770 9.98 14.10 -16.12
C ARG A 770 8.56 14.13 -15.57
N PHE A 771 7.73 15.07 -16.02
CA PHE A 771 6.38 15.28 -15.48
C PHE A 771 5.31 14.89 -16.50
N VAL A 772 4.27 14.21 -16.03
CA VAL A 772 3.10 13.81 -16.82
C VAL A 772 1.84 14.31 -16.15
N ARG A 773 0.93 14.92 -16.90
CA ARG A 773 -0.40 15.35 -16.42
C ARG A 773 -1.50 14.69 -17.23
N ILE A 774 -2.48 14.12 -16.53
CA ILE A 774 -3.77 13.72 -17.11
C ILE A 774 -4.81 14.70 -16.58
N ARG A 775 -5.22 15.63 -17.44
CA ARG A 775 -6.20 16.66 -17.07
C ARG A 775 -7.57 16.20 -17.54
N SER A 776 -8.40 15.80 -16.58
CA SER A 776 -9.79 15.41 -16.74
C SER A 776 -10.64 16.67 -16.83
N LEU A 777 -11.11 16.98 -18.04
CA LEU A 777 -11.73 18.26 -18.33
C LEU A 777 -13.21 18.24 -18.05
N LYS A 778 -13.95 17.18 -18.40
CA LYS A 778 -15.42 17.21 -18.39
C LYS A 778 -16.02 15.86 -18.01
N PRO A 779 -16.99 15.78 -17.08
CA PRO A 779 -17.69 14.55 -16.75
C PRO A 779 -18.79 14.25 -17.80
N ASP A 780 -19.61 13.20 -17.62
CA ASP A 780 -20.60 12.76 -18.63
C ASP A 780 -22.00 13.41 -18.48
N GLY A 781 -22.22 14.18 -17.41
CA GLY A 781 -23.48 14.87 -17.08
C GLY A 781 -23.30 16.31 -16.59
N PRO A 782 -24.33 17.17 -16.76
CA PRO A 782 -24.22 18.62 -16.54
C PRO A 782 -24.15 19.06 -15.07
N ASN A 783 -24.47 18.19 -14.11
CA ASN A 783 -24.48 18.49 -12.67
C ASN A 783 -23.47 17.65 -11.88
N GLN A 784 -22.49 17.08 -12.58
CA GLN A 784 -21.52 16.16 -12.00
C GLN A 784 -20.25 16.87 -11.52
N THR A 785 -19.64 16.31 -10.50
CA THR A 785 -18.43 16.83 -9.83
C THR A 785 -17.20 16.02 -10.24
N GLY A 786 -16.01 16.46 -9.81
CA GLY A 786 -14.75 15.74 -10.03
C GLY A 786 -14.75 14.34 -9.44
N GLY A 787 -15.56 14.09 -8.41
CA GLY A 787 -15.76 12.78 -7.77
C GLY A 787 -16.32 11.72 -8.71
N GLN A 788 -16.85 12.13 -9.86
CA GLN A 788 -17.44 11.25 -10.88
C GLN A 788 -16.50 10.98 -12.06
N MET A 789 -15.23 11.36 -11.93
CA MET A 789 -14.18 11.01 -12.87
C MET A 789 -13.07 10.33 -12.10
N ALA A 790 -12.72 9.10 -12.46
CA ALA A 790 -11.73 8.29 -11.75
C ALA A 790 -10.69 7.74 -12.72
N ILE A 791 -9.42 7.88 -12.35
CA ILE A 791 -8.31 7.22 -13.05
C ILE A 791 -7.90 6.01 -12.22
N VAL A 792 -8.13 4.83 -12.77
CA VAL A 792 -7.79 3.53 -12.16
C VAL A 792 -6.31 3.24 -12.32
N GLU A 793 -5.73 3.54 -13.48
CA GLU A 793 -4.31 3.33 -13.73
C GLU A 793 -3.79 4.30 -14.79
N LEU A 794 -2.56 4.77 -14.62
CA LEU A 794 -1.78 5.51 -15.61
C LEU A 794 -0.47 4.75 -15.85
N GLU A 795 -0.23 4.44 -17.11
CA GLU A 795 0.99 3.77 -17.55
C GLU A 795 1.76 4.66 -18.52
N VAL A 796 3.07 4.79 -18.31
CA VAL A 796 3.98 5.61 -19.13
C VAL A 796 5.12 4.75 -19.63
N TYR A 797 5.44 4.83 -20.93
CA TYR A 797 6.42 3.95 -21.55
C TYR A 797 7.38 4.71 -22.47
N ALA A 798 8.65 4.30 -22.43
CA ALA A 798 9.69 4.69 -23.37
C ALA A 798 9.74 3.74 -24.58
N GLN A 799 10.21 4.28 -25.71
CA GLN A 799 10.44 3.54 -26.97
C GLN A 799 11.57 2.52 -26.87
#